data_AF-A0A0A0D522-F1
#
_entry.id   AF-A0A0A0D522-F1
#
_cell.length_a   1.000
_cell.length_b   1.000
_cell.length_c   1.000
_cell.angle_alpha   90.00
_cell.angle_beta   90.00
_cell.angle_gamma   90.00
#
_symmetry.space_group_name_H-M   'P 1'
#
loop_
_entity.id
_entity.type
_entity.pdbx_description
1 polymer ?
#
loop_
_entity_poly.entity_id
_entity_poly.type
_entity_poly.pdbx_seq_one_letter_code
_entity_poly.pdbx_strand_id
1 'polypeptide(L)'
;MATYTGTEGADTLIGDGDTLYGFRDSLYGLGGNDTLYGRLASDFVLGGEGADRVDGGFQGDVLMGDDGNDTILGGSGTDTVTGGAGADYIRAGTGNDILMIDDLADAVGDQIDGGLGFDMLMLDYSAQATRVSLSAVDPAIGRTLPIGAVILGIEQFYVTGTDFADGMAGGRWTDLFLGGAGNDVLMGGGGADQLDGEDGNDILEGGDGFDVLTGGAGADSARGGNGWDFIWGDEGADSLAGQSGNDTINGGDDADVIDGGEQNDTLSGDTGDDRLIGGNGDDILEGGLGADLIYAGAGNDTAMVEIGQGADQIDGGAGIDRLMVTGVTGNFIAEAPTVLGRLSDGTRFVGFEAYSITGTAAANGFRGHAGDDVLEGEGGNDTIGGMAGNDVLDGGTGVDLLDGGDGDDMLIAGNGGADTLRGGAGIDMVEIDRGDASAGLTFAFAGRTATLSDGTVISDAEIFDITTGSGNDKLTAGAALQVSFDGGAGNDTLTGGVGADVLDGGAGNDTVTGGDGDDTLRDGDGINVLNAGNGDDEIDVDIKTAGADTTIAAGAGDDEIYVTINGTGPTVVVRIDGGAGTDYAWIDRNDLNVDMSFTLSADTKLANGGVILRNVERVHIETGSGNDRLTGGALDDEFKAFAGNDVLSGLGGNDTLFGGEGADTLSGGDGDDVLWARDGLADASADTLDGGAGNDDLHINKGDTAAGGTGNDRVFVDFWEETAGVTFTFGTGTVNVNATTRFSGMESLEFEGSRGNDTVTGGALADRLEGNGGNDILRGGAGDDMLSDGAGADQLDGGAGNDNFTREDGAGRAVDRFVGGDGIDTLSFQGDINLSAIVDLADNSRNDGLAKGLILSG
;
A
#
# COMPACT_ATOMS: atom_id res chain seq x y z
N MET A 1 8.27 -8.33 -35.90
CA MET A 1 9.57 -7.63 -35.91
C MET A 1 10.09 -7.79 -37.30
N ALA A 2 9.76 -6.84 -38.18
CA ALA A 2 10.26 -6.84 -39.53
C ALA A 2 11.55 -6.01 -39.59
N THR A 3 12.56 -6.54 -40.28
CA THR A 3 13.79 -5.80 -40.54
C THR A 3 13.82 -5.39 -42.00
N TYR A 4 13.84 -4.09 -42.24
CA TYR A 4 13.96 -3.49 -43.56
C TYR A 4 15.34 -2.87 -43.69
N THR A 5 16.08 -3.29 -44.71
CA THR A 5 17.39 -2.74 -45.01
C THR A 5 17.37 -2.20 -46.43
N GLY A 6 17.71 -0.93 -46.58
CA GLY A 6 17.87 -0.23 -47.84
C GLY A 6 19.14 -0.67 -48.56
N THR A 7 19.56 0.19 -49.47
CA THR A 7 20.70 0.02 -50.37
C THR A 7 21.60 1.25 -50.26
N GLU A 8 22.62 1.32 -51.12
CA GLU A 8 23.54 2.47 -51.18
C GLU A 8 22.97 3.63 -52.03
N GLY A 9 21.65 3.71 -52.22
CA GLY A 9 21.02 4.84 -52.89
C GLY A 9 19.62 5.09 -52.37
N ALA A 10 19.07 6.27 -52.68
CA ALA A 10 17.80 6.76 -52.14
C ALA A 10 16.64 5.74 -52.17
N ASP A 11 16.25 5.30 -50.99
CA ASP A 11 15.24 4.32 -50.70
C ASP A 11 14.04 4.92 -49.95
N THR A 12 12.93 4.18 -49.95
CA THR A 12 11.77 4.50 -49.11
C THR A 12 11.37 3.24 -48.37
N LEU A 13 11.63 3.23 -47.06
CA LEU A 13 11.32 2.13 -46.17
C LEU A 13 10.09 2.50 -45.35
N ILE A 14 9.19 1.54 -45.19
CA ILE A 14 7.92 1.76 -44.51
C ILE A 14 7.67 0.52 -43.66
N GLY A 15 7.57 0.73 -42.34
CA GLY A 15 7.17 -0.27 -41.37
C GLY A 15 5.82 -0.88 -41.76
N ASP A 16 5.65 -2.16 -41.44
CA ASP A 16 4.45 -2.88 -41.86
C ASP A 16 3.20 -2.40 -41.13
N GLY A 17 3.37 -1.64 -40.03
CA GLY A 17 2.29 -1.11 -39.22
C GLY A 17 1.40 -2.22 -38.67
N ASP A 18 1.98 -3.39 -38.40
CA ASP A 18 1.22 -4.57 -37.97
C ASP A 18 0.66 -4.37 -36.56
N THR A 19 -0.57 -3.87 -36.54
CA THR A 19 -1.46 -3.76 -35.38
C THR A 19 -1.69 -5.08 -34.62
N LEU A 20 -1.31 -6.24 -35.18
CA LEU A 20 -1.70 -7.55 -34.63
C LEU A 20 -0.86 -8.01 -33.44
N TYR A 21 0.34 -7.46 -33.23
CA TYR A 21 1.27 -8.00 -32.22
C TYR A 21 2.22 -6.96 -31.57
N GLY A 22 2.08 -5.67 -31.85
CA GLY A 22 2.94 -4.62 -31.26
C GLY A 22 4.43 -4.83 -31.53
N PHE A 23 4.77 -5.50 -32.63
CA PHE A 23 6.16 -5.81 -32.90
C PHE A 23 6.89 -4.57 -33.40
N ARG A 24 7.97 -4.21 -32.71
CA ARG A 24 8.96 -3.24 -33.16
C ARG A 24 9.45 -3.57 -34.58
N ASP A 25 9.44 -2.60 -35.48
CA ASP A 25 10.13 -2.69 -36.75
C ASP A 25 11.57 -2.17 -36.62
N SER A 26 12.45 -2.64 -37.49
CA SER A 26 13.83 -2.15 -37.57
C SER A 26 14.14 -1.74 -39.00
N LEU A 27 14.21 -0.44 -39.24
CA LEU A 27 14.46 0.13 -40.57
C LEU A 27 15.88 0.70 -40.61
N TYR A 28 16.62 0.35 -41.67
CA TYR A 28 18.01 0.76 -41.89
C TYR A 28 18.14 1.31 -43.32
N GLY A 29 18.39 2.60 -43.50
CA GLY A 29 18.54 3.22 -44.83
C GLY A 29 19.84 2.82 -45.54
N LEU A 30 20.95 2.83 -44.79
CA LEU A 30 22.33 2.59 -45.23
C LEU A 30 22.98 3.78 -45.92
N GLY A 31 22.76 4.00 -47.21
CA GLY A 31 23.48 5.04 -47.96
C GLY A 31 22.61 5.72 -49.00
N GLY A 32 22.76 7.03 -49.18
CA GLY A 32 21.89 7.83 -50.04
C GLY A 32 20.81 8.56 -49.24
N ASN A 33 20.00 9.37 -49.92
CA ASN A 33 18.96 10.16 -49.24
C ASN A 33 17.67 9.36 -49.10
N ASP A 34 17.46 8.79 -47.92
CA ASP A 34 16.40 7.83 -47.65
C ASP A 34 15.17 8.47 -47.01
N THR A 35 14.04 7.76 -47.05
CA THR A 35 12.83 8.13 -46.32
C THR A 35 12.26 6.92 -45.60
N LEU A 36 12.26 6.95 -44.27
CA LEU A 36 11.93 5.85 -43.40
C LEU A 36 10.71 6.24 -42.54
N TYR A 37 9.69 5.39 -42.50
CA TYR A 37 8.47 5.58 -41.69
C TYR A 37 8.21 4.36 -40.80
N GLY A 38 8.29 4.49 -39.47
CA GLY A 38 7.96 3.43 -38.52
C GLY A 38 6.46 3.13 -38.46
N ARG A 39 5.65 4.19 -38.27
CA ARG A 39 4.18 4.22 -38.18
C ARG A 39 3.62 3.87 -36.81
N LEU A 40 3.42 2.60 -36.50
CA LEU A 40 2.71 2.15 -35.29
C LEU A 40 3.62 1.17 -34.56
N ALA A 41 3.66 1.26 -33.24
CA ALA A 41 4.53 0.49 -32.33
C ALA A 41 5.89 1.16 -32.10
N SER A 42 6.58 0.74 -31.04
CA SER A 42 7.92 1.22 -30.69
C SER A 42 8.98 0.73 -31.69
N ASP A 43 9.32 1.53 -32.67
CA ASP A 43 10.21 1.16 -33.77
C ASP A 43 11.67 1.55 -33.52
N PHE A 44 12.56 0.93 -34.27
CA PHE A 44 13.96 1.33 -34.38
C PHE A 44 14.23 1.80 -35.83
N VAL A 45 14.65 3.04 -36.01
CA VAL A 45 14.84 3.62 -37.34
C VAL A 45 16.21 4.30 -37.43
N LEU A 46 17.05 3.81 -38.34
CA LEU A 46 18.38 4.35 -38.63
C LEU A 46 18.46 4.83 -40.09
N GLY A 47 18.76 6.12 -40.30
CA GLY A 47 18.99 6.74 -41.61
C GLY A 47 20.22 6.15 -42.30
N GLY A 48 21.42 6.45 -41.81
CA GLY A 48 22.69 6.00 -42.39
C GLY A 48 23.44 7.17 -43.04
N GLU A 49 24.27 6.90 -44.05
CA GLU A 49 24.96 7.96 -44.80
C GLU A 49 23.97 8.65 -45.75
N GLY A 50 23.70 9.95 -45.60
CA GLY A 50 22.65 10.54 -46.43
C GLY A 50 22.27 11.96 -46.09
N ALA A 51 21.03 12.27 -46.42
CA ALA A 51 20.31 13.44 -45.93
C ALA A 51 18.87 12.97 -45.96
N ASP A 52 18.54 12.30 -44.87
CA ASP A 52 17.48 11.33 -44.74
C ASP A 52 16.27 11.96 -44.07
N ARG A 53 15.14 11.29 -44.25
CA ARG A 53 13.92 11.62 -43.54
C ARG A 53 13.50 10.42 -42.71
N VAL A 54 13.62 10.54 -41.39
CA VAL A 54 13.24 9.53 -40.40
C VAL A 54 11.96 10.00 -39.70
N ASP A 55 10.96 9.12 -39.60
CA ASP A 55 9.64 9.42 -39.04
C ASP A 55 9.19 8.21 -38.20
N GLY A 56 9.17 8.36 -36.88
CA GLY A 56 8.87 7.29 -35.92
C GLY A 56 7.40 6.88 -35.99
N GLY A 57 6.50 7.82 -35.70
CA GLY A 57 5.06 7.63 -35.80
C GLY A 57 4.38 7.67 -34.44
N PHE A 58 3.91 6.52 -33.95
CA PHE A 58 3.16 6.40 -32.70
C PHE A 58 3.83 5.40 -31.76
N GLN A 59 3.81 5.71 -30.46
CA GLN A 59 4.49 5.02 -29.35
C GLN A 59 5.97 5.41 -29.26
N GLY A 60 6.69 4.86 -28.28
CA GLY A 60 8.06 5.28 -28.02
C GLY A 60 9.07 4.63 -28.96
N ASP A 61 9.68 5.42 -29.84
CA ASP A 61 10.58 4.99 -30.91
C ASP A 61 12.05 5.28 -30.57
N VAL A 62 12.97 4.60 -31.25
CA VAL A 62 14.42 4.91 -31.24
C VAL A 62 14.84 5.34 -32.64
N LEU A 63 15.19 6.61 -32.79
CA LEU A 63 15.42 7.25 -34.08
C LEU A 63 16.85 7.80 -34.18
N MET A 64 17.54 7.48 -35.27
CA MET A 64 18.93 7.86 -35.50
C MET A 64 19.13 8.33 -36.94
N GLY A 65 19.71 9.52 -37.15
CA GLY A 65 20.07 10.04 -38.48
C GLY A 65 21.35 9.43 -39.04
N ASP A 66 22.43 9.42 -38.23
CA ASP A 66 23.80 9.01 -38.59
C ASP A 66 24.55 10.08 -39.40
N ASP A 67 25.20 9.76 -40.51
CA ASP A 67 26.02 10.71 -41.28
C ASP A 67 25.14 11.49 -42.27
N GLY A 68 24.91 12.79 -42.09
CA GLY A 68 24.10 13.52 -43.06
C GLY A 68 23.48 14.82 -42.59
N ASN A 69 22.58 15.35 -43.42
CA ASN A 69 21.75 16.48 -43.05
C ASN A 69 20.30 15.98 -42.97
N ASP A 70 19.96 15.41 -41.82
CA ASP A 70 18.77 14.59 -41.67
C ASP A 70 17.58 15.38 -41.15
N THR A 71 16.39 14.84 -41.39
CA THR A 71 15.12 15.35 -40.87
C THR A 71 14.46 14.23 -40.08
N ILE A 72 14.47 14.35 -38.76
CA ILE A 72 13.94 13.34 -37.84
C ILE A 72 12.66 13.86 -37.19
N LEU A 73 11.59 13.09 -37.28
CA LEU A 73 10.31 13.34 -36.62
C LEU A 73 10.00 12.17 -35.69
N GLY A 74 9.87 12.40 -34.39
CA GLY A 74 9.47 11.36 -33.43
C GLY A 74 8.02 10.95 -33.62
N GLY A 75 7.11 11.92 -33.46
CA GLY A 75 5.68 11.72 -33.65
C GLY A 75 4.96 11.84 -32.33
N SER A 76 4.32 10.77 -31.86
CA SER A 76 3.71 10.72 -30.53
C SER A 76 4.24 9.54 -29.74
N GLY A 77 4.58 9.71 -28.48
CA GLY A 77 5.18 8.65 -27.67
C GLY A 77 6.31 9.22 -26.82
N THR A 78 7.06 8.34 -26.16
CA THR A 78 8.33 8.74 -25.51
C THR A 78 9.45 8.21 -26.37
N ASP A 79 10.00 9.10 -27.19
CA ASP A 79 10.98 8.77 -28.21
C ASP A 79 12.41 8.98 -27.69
N THR A 80 13.35 8.21 -28.19
CA THR A 80 14.79 8.44 -28.02
C THR A 80 15.40 8.80 -29.37
N VAL A 81 15.98 10.00 -29.47
CA VAL A 81 16.38 10.57 -30.77
C VAL A 81 17.82 11.06 -30.77
N THR A 82 18.59 10.63 -31.77
CA THR A 82 19.96 11.11 -32.05
C THR A 82 20.05 11.59 -33.51
N GLY A 83 20.62 12.78 -33.72
CA GLY A 83 20.89 13.33 -35.07
C GLY A 83 22.02 12.58 -35.76
N GLY A 84 23.23 12.68 -35.21
CA GLY A 84 24.44 12.15 -35.81
C GLY A 84 25.26 13.29 -36.44
N ALA A 85 26.11 12.98 -37.41
CA ALA A 85 27.04 13.92 -38.00
C ALA A 85 26.40 14.78 -39.09
N GLY A 86 26.23 16.07 -38.83
CA GLY A 86 25.98 17.06 -39.87
C GLY A 86 25.18 18.24 -39.34
N ALA A 87 24.13 18.65 -40.05
CA ALA A 87 23.28 19.73 -39.55
C ALA A 87 21.83 19.34 -39.73
N ASP A 88 21.29 18.75 -38.66
CA ASP A 88 20.04 18.01 -38.66
C ASP A 88 18.86 18.88 -38.25
N TYR A 89 17.67 18.41 -38.58
CA TYR A 89 16.40 18.98 -38.15
C TYR A 89 15.61 17.92 -37.40
N ILE A 90 15.60 18.01 -36.08
CA ILE A 90 14.96 17.07 -35.17
C ILE A 90 13.72 17.71 -34.58
N ARG A 91 12.60 16.99 -34.62
CA ARG A 91 11.37 17.33 -33.91
C ARG A 91 10.81 16.09 -33.23
N ALA A 92 10.93 15.99 -31.91
CA ALA A 92 10.56 14.77 -31.20
C ALA A 92 9.02 14.60 -31.16
N GLY A 93 8.26 15.64 -30.83
CA GLY A 93 6.83 15.69 -31.14
C GLY A 93 5.96 15.81 -29.90
N THR A 94 5.19 14.79 -29.55
CA THR A 94 4.36 14.78 -28.34
C THR A 94 4.72 13.62 -27.42
N GLY A 95 4.81 13.88 -26.12
CA GLY A 95 5.21 12.92 -25.09
C GLY A 95 6.52 13.36 -24.47
N ASN A 96 7.07 12.57 -23.55
CA ASN A 96 8.31 12.96 -22.85
C ASN A 96 9.48 12.31 -23.57
N ASP A 97 10.24 13.09 -24.34
CA ASP A 97 11.26 12.57 -25.24
C ASP A 97 12.68 12.71 -24.67
N ILE A 98 13.57 11.81 -25.08
CA ILE A 98 15.00 11.85 -24.74
C ILE A 98 15.79 12.14 -26.02
N LEU A 99 16.50 13.26 -26.02
CA LEU A 99 17.33 13.70 -27.13
C LEU A 99 18.80 13.57 -26.74
N MET A 100 19.55 12.80 -27.52
CA MET A 100 20.94 12.46 -27.21
C MET A 100 21.89 13.10 -28.23
N ILE A 101 22.94 13.74 -27.71
CA ILE A 101 24.08 14.20 -28.51
C ILE A 101 25.30 13.37 -28.12
N ASP A 102 25.54 12.29 -28.87
CA ASP A 102 26.58 11.30 -28.55
C ASP A 102 28.01 11.81 -28.83
N ASP A 103 28.19 12.64 -29.87
CA ASP A 103 29.42 13.39 -30.10
C ASP A 103 29.09 14.87 -30.29
N LEU A 104 29.60 15.71 -29.38
CA LEU A 104 29.38 17.16 -29.41
C LEU A 104 29.94 17.83 -30.68
N ALA A 105 30.90 17.21 -31.38
CA ALA A 105 31.44 17.73 -32.63
C ALA A 105 30.46 17.60 -33.81
N ASP A 106 29.54 16.65 -33.71
CA ASP A 106 28.61 16.28 -34.76
C ASP A 106 27.35 17.15 -34.74
N ALA A 107 26.97 17.68 -33.57
CA ALA A 107 25.79 18.53 -33.40
C ALA A 107 25.92 19.98 -33.93
N VAL A 108 26.97 20.29 -34.70
CA VAL A 108 27.25 21.66 -35.16
C VAL A 108 26.27 22.07 -36.26
N GLY A 109 25.25 22.84 -35.86
CA GLY A 109 24.26 23.40 -36.79
C GLY A 109 22.91 22.70 -36.75
N ASP A 110 22.76 21.70 -35.89
CA ASP A 110 21.50 21.02 -35.63
C ASP A 110 20.43 21.99 -35.13
N GLN A 111 19.19 21.68 -35.47
CA GLN A 111 17.98 22.31 -34.96
C GLN A 111 17.14 21.24 -34.29
N ILE A 112 17.03 21.34 -32.97
CA ILE A 112 16.40 20.35 -32.10
C ILE A 112 15.19 20.99 -31.43
N ASP A 113 14.01 20.43 -31.65
CA ASP A 113 12.73 20.83 -31.05
C ASP A 113 12.16 19.62 -30.30
N GLY A 114 12.15 19.63 -28.96
CA GLY A 114 11.57 18.52 -28.17
C GLY A 114 10.07 18.41 -28.47
N GLY A 115 9.33 19.48 -28.22
CA GLY A 115 7.97 19.63 -28.70
C GLY A 115 6.98 19.83 -27.56
N LEU A 116 6.01 18.94 -27.44
CA LEU A 116 5.01 18.96 -26.36
C LEU A 116 5.30 17.83 -25.38
N GLY A 117 5.66 18.16 -24.15
CA GLY A 117 5.91 17.19 -23.10
C GLY A 117 6.92 17.73 -22.13
N PHE A 118 7.61 16.83 -21.44
CA PHE A 118 8.81 17.14 -20.67
C PHE A 118 9.99 16.44 -21.35
N ASP A 119 10.75 17.22 -22.13
CA ASP A 119 11.79 16.69 -23.01
C ASP A 119 13.17 16.88 -22.37
N MET A 120 13.97 15.81 -22.39
CA MET A 120 15.31 15.77 -21.82
C MET A 120 16.37 15.83 -22.91
N LEU A 121 17.37 16.69 -22.73
CA LEU A 121 18.58 16.72 -23.56
C LEU A 121 19.77 16.17 -22.77
N MET A 122 20.42 15.14 -23.32
CA MET A 122 21.64 14.54 -22.77
C MET A 122 22.89 15.09 -23.46
N LEU A 123 23.84 15.57 -22.66
CA LEU A 123 25.09 16.19 -23.10
C LEU A 123 26.29 15.63 -22.32
N ASP A 124 27.23 14.96 -23.00
CA ASP A 124 28.47 14.51 -22.38
C ASP A 124 29.64 15.41 -22.81
N TYR A 125 30.12 16.26 -21.90
CA TYR A 125 31.28 17.11 -22.12
C TYR A 125 32.59 16.52 -21.61
N SER A 126 32.62 15.33 -21.01
CA SER A 126 33.79 14.76 -20.32
C SER A 126 35.08 14.75 -21.15
N ALA A 127 34.99 14.59 -22.46
CA ALA A 127 36.14 14.58 -23.37
C ALA A 127 36.65 15.99 -23.78
N GLN A 128 36.00 17.08 -23.37
CA GLN A 128 36.35 18.43 -23.80
C GLN A 128 37.60 18.98 -23.10
N ALA A 129 38.44 19.69 -23.86
CA ALA A 129 39.71 20.22 -23.37
C ALA A 129 39.60 21.60 -22.69
N THR A 130 38.38 22.07 -22.43
CA THR A 130 38.09 23.38 -21.82
C THR A 130 36.81 23.31 -21.02
N ARG A 131 36.74 24.10 -19.94
CA ARG A 131 35.53 24.24 -19.14
C ARG A 131 34.26 24.52 -19.95
N VAL A 132 33.15 24.05 -19.42
CA VAL A 132 31.79 24.21 -19.90
C VAL A 132 31.07 25.28 -19.09
N SER A 133 30.19 26.00 -19.77
CA SER A 133 29.23 26.88 -19.10
C SER A 133 27.87 26.70 -19.77
N LEU A 134 26.93 26.13 -19.01
CA LEU A 134 25.56 25.88 -19.43
C LEU A 134 24.60 26.58 -18.48
N SER A 135 23.53 27.15 -19.01
CA SER A 135 22.44 27.68 -18.19
C SER A 135 21.13 27.42 -18.92
N ALA A 136 20.19 26.73 -18.28
CA ALA A 136 18.84 26.49 -18.76
C ALA A 136 18.15 27.82 -19.09
N VAL A 137 17.27 27.80 -20.08
CA VAL A 137 16.45 28.96 -20.47
C VAL A 137 15.00 28.50 -20.59
N ASP A 138 14.08 29.46 -20.62
CA ASP A 138 12.67 29.20 -20.91
C ASP A 138 12.54 28.33 -22.19
N PRO A 139 11.96 27.12 -22.09
CA PRO A 139 11.85 26.18 -23.22
C PRO A 139 11.13 26.77 -24.44
N ALA A 140 10.30 27.81 -24.26
CA ALA A 140 9.62 28.51 -25.34
C ALA A 140 10.55 29.40 -26.19
N ILE A 141 11.82 29.56 -25.82
CA ILE A 141 12.79 30.43 -26.48
C ILE A 141 13.95 29.61 -27.04
N GLY A 142 14.03 29.50 -28.36
CA GLY A 142 15.12 28.81 -29.02
C GLY A 142 16.49 29.43 -28.71
N ARG A 143 17.50 28.60 -28.39
CA ARG A 143 18.87 29.02 -28.06
C ARG A 143 19.91 28.25 -28.84
N THR A 144 21.08 28.87 -29.07
CA THR A 144 22.27 28.18 -29.60
C THR A 144 23.16 27.76 -28.43
N LEU A 145 23.42 26.47 -28.29
CA LEU A 145 24.37 25.90 -27.34
C LEU A 145 25.82 26.27 -27.73
N PRO A 146 26.79 26.22 -26.79
CA PRO A 146 28.19 26.46 -27.08
C PRO A 146 28.77 25.59 -28.22
N ILE A 147 28.23 24.38 -28.38
CA ILE A 147 28.58 23.42 -29.43
C ILE A 147 28.01 23.77 -30.82
N GLY A 148 27.12 24.76 -30.92
CA GLY A 148 26.57 25.24 -32.18
C GLY A 148 25.18 24.69 -32.55
N ALA A 149 24.67 23.69 -31.83
CA ALA A 149 23.28 23.22 -31.94
C ALA A 149 22.29 24.29 -31.48
N VAL A 150 21.15 24.39 -32.15
CA VAL A 150 20.01 25.22 -31.75
C VAL A 150 18.94 24.33 -31.13
N ILE A 151 18.56 24.61 -29.88
CA ILE A 151 17.53 23.84 -29.17
C ILE A 151 16.30 24.69 -28.86
N LEU A 152 15.12 24.08 -28.84
CA LEU A 152 13.81 24.62 -28.47
C LEU A 152 12.99 23.52 -27.78
N GLY A 153 12.11 23.87 -26.84
CA GLY A 153 11.23 22.92 -26.18
C GLY A 153 12.00 21.81 -25.47
N ILE A 154 13.04 22.18 -24.71
CA ILE A 154 13.78 21.26 -23.85
C ILE A 154 13.60 21.76 -22.42
N GLU A 155 13.01 20.93 -21.58
CA GLU A 155 12.69 21.24 -20.19
C GLU A 155 13.76 20.73 -19.22
N GLN A 156 14.40 19.60 -19.54
CA GLN A 156 15.33 18.90 -18.64
C GLN A 156 16.72 18.71 -19.28
N PHE A 157 17.76 18.75 -18.47
CA PHE A 157 19.14 18.56 -18.88
C PHE A 157 19.81 17.46 -18.08
N TYR A 158 20.37 16.47 -18.78
CA TYR A 158 21.40 15.59 -18.25
C TYR A 158 22.73 16.09 -18.78
N VAL A 159 23.66 16.46 -17.90
CA VAL A 159 24.99 16.96 -18.31
C VAL A 159 26.11 16.31 -17.52
N THR A 160 27.07 15.75 -18.23
CA THR A 160 28.37 15.38 -17.66
C THR A 160 29.39 16.46 -17.98
N GLY A 161 30.05 17.00 -16.96
CA GLY A 161 31.07 18.04 -17.04
C GLY A 161 32.45 17.50 -17.45
N THR A 162 33.47 18.34 -17.28
CA THR A 162 34.85 18.15 -17.71
C THR A 162 35.80 18.02 -16.51
N ASP A 163 37.09 17.76 -16.77
CA ASP A 163 38.12 17.84 -15.71
C ASP A 163 38.54 19.30 -15.34
N PHE A 164 37.67 20.29 -15.55
CA PHE A 164 37.94 21.70 -15.27
C PHE A 164 36.77 22.36 -14.54
N ALA A 165 37.05 23.46 -13.82
CA ALA A 165 36.05 24.30 -13.17
C ALA A 165 34.90 24.76 -14.11
N ASP A 166 33.81 24.01 -14.03
CA ASP A 166 32.61 24.11 -14.85
C ASP A 166 31.51 24.92 -14.16
N GLY A 167 30.52 25.35 -14.95
CA GLY A 167 29.38 26.10 -14.44
C GLY A 167 28.10 25.67 -15.12
N MET A 168 27.21 25.03 -14.38
CA MET A 168 25.93 24.51 -14.89
C MET A 168 24.80 25.08 -14.05
N ALA A 169 23.77 25.58 -14.71
CA ALA A 169 22.57 26.08 -14.07
C ALA A 169 21.33 25.51 -14.75
N GLY A 170 20.46 24.89 -13.98
CA GLY A 170 19.22 24.27 -14.38
C GLY A 170 18.04 25.24 -14.42
N GLY A 171 16.87 24.67 -14.67
CA GLY A 171 15.63 25.37 -15.01
C GLY A 171 14.63 25.44 -13.85
N ARG A 172 13.38 25.06 -14.15
CA ARG A 172 12.29 24.84 -13.18
C ARG A 172 11.86 23.37 -13.13
N TRP A 173 12.61 22.51 -13.79
CA TRP A 173 12.31 21.10 -14.01
C TRP A 173 13.54 20.31 -13.61
N THR A 174 13.33 19.05 -13.26
CA THR A 174 14.40 18.14 -12.85
C THR A 174 15.54 18.10 -13.86
N ASP A 175 16.72 18.46 -13.37
CA ASP A 175 18.00 18.42 -14.05
C ASP A 175 18.96 17.44 -13.34
N LEU A 176 19.90 16.87 -14.09
CA LEU A 176 20.98 16.01 -13.57
C LEU A 176 22.33 16.55 -14.06
N PHE A 177 23.16 17.02 -13.13
CA PHE A 177 24.50 17.53 -13.41
C PHE A 177 25.56 16.74 -12.66
N LEU A 178 26.56 16.26 -13.42
CA LEU A 178 27.80 15.69 -12.90
C LEU A 178 28.93 16.68 -13.20
N GLY A 179 29.61 17.19 -12.18
CA GLY A 179 30.68 18.20 -12.30
C GLY A 179 31.90 17.68 -13.03
N GLY A 180 32.35 16.46 -12.67
CA GLY A 180 33.62 15.92 -13.10
C GLY A 180 34.74 16.36 -12.14
N ALA A 181 36.00 16.26 -12.56
CA ALA A 181 37.07 16.82 -11.74
C ALA A 181 37.10 18.34 -11.88
N GLY A 182 37.30 19.10 -10.81
CA GLY A 182 37.19 20.54 -10.96
C GLY A 182 37.00 21.32 -9.69
N ASN A 183 36.35 22.44 -9.86
CA ASN A 183 35.95 23.37 -8.81
C ASN A 183 34.71 24.02 -9.39
N ASP A 184 33.64 23.23 -9.38
CA ASP A 184 32.49 23.37 -10.22
C ASP A 184 31.41 24.15 -9.49
N VAL A 185 30.52 24.75 -10.28
CA VAL A 185 29.37 25.48 -9.77
C VAL A 185 28.13 24.89 -10.42
N LEU A 186 27.38 24.11 -9.65
CA LEU A 186 26.16 23.42 -10.07
C LEU A 186 24.96 24.05 -9.37
N MET A 187 23.98 24.52 -10.15
CA MET A 187 22.75 25.11 -9.64
C MET A 187 21.56 24.37 -10.26
N GLY A 188 20.70 23.69 -9.49
CA GLY A 188 19.52 22.98 -9.99
C GLY A 188 18.41 23.96 -10.42
N GLY A 189 18.11 24.92 -9.56
CA GLY A 189 17.15 25.97 -9.81
C GLY A 189 15.79 25.65 -9.22
N GLY A 190 14.99 24.84 -9.90
CA GLY A 190 13.84 24.25 -9.26
C GLY A 190 13.38 23.03 -10.03
N GLY A 191 12.50 22.24 -9.44
CA GLY A 191 12.32 20.85 -9.87
C GLY A 191 12.95 19.94 -8.83
N ALA A 192 13.03 18.64 -9.12
CA ALA A 192 13.74 17.73 -8.24
C ALA A 192 15.09 17.41 -8.88
N ASP A 193 16.14 18.11 -8.48
CA ASP A 193 17.43 18.13 -9.18
C ASP A 193 18.44 17.17 -8.55
N GLN A 194 19.33 16.61 -9.36
CA GLN A 194 20.45 15.79 -8.89
C GLN A 194 21.77 16.43 -9.29
N LEU A 195 22.57 16.84 -8.31
CA LEU A 195 23.83 17.54 -8.48
C LEU A 195 24.95 16.74 -7.82
N ASP A 196 25.97 16.35 -8.59
CA ASP A 196 27.14 15.63 -8.10
C ASP A 196 28.41 16.43 -8.45
N GLY A 197 29.16 16.87 -7.44
CA GLY A 197 30.40 17.63 -7.59
C GLY A 197 31.59 16.80 -8.06
N GLU A 198 31.62 15.50 -7.72
CA GLU A 198 32.77 14.60 -7.90
C GLU A 198 34.09 15.10 -7.25
N ASP A 199 35.21 15.19 -8.00
CA ASP A 199 36.52 15.54 -7.43
C ASP A 199 36.70 17.07 -7.46
N GLY A 200 36.78 17.78 -6.33
CA GLY A 200 36.97 19.23 -6.41
C GLY A 200 36.82 20.03 -5.13
N ASN A 201 36.60 21.33 -5.27
CA ASN A 201 35.98 22.09 -4.20
C ASN A 201 34.82 22.82 -4.85
N ASP A 202 33.66 22.24 -4.72
CA ASP A 202 32.51 22.48 -5.55
C ASP A 202 31.46 23.29 -4.80
N ILE A 203 30.62 23.98 -5.57
CA ILE A 203 29.50 24.77 -5.06
C ILE A 203 28.22 24.20 -5.67
N LEU A 204 27.39 23.60 -4.83
CA LEU A 204 26.12 23.00 -5.20
C LEU A 204 24.96 23.81 -4.58
N GLU A 205 23.95 24.13 -5.38
CA GLU A 205 22.72 24.79 -4.94
C GLU A 205 21.51 24.10 -5.59
N GLY A 206 20.71 23.37 -4.81
CA GLY A 206 19.54 22.63 -5.27
C GLY A 206 18.48 23.59 -5.81
N GLY A 207 17.91 24.42 -4.92
CA GLY A 207 16.95 25.45 -5.28
C GLY A 207 15.56 25.16 -4.72
N ASP A 208 14.52 25.23 -5.56
CA ASP A 208 13.15 24.90 -5.15
C ASP A 208 12.78 23.46 -5.56
N GLY A 209 12.58 22.55 -4.62
CA GLY A 209 11.98 21.24 -4.86
C GLY A 209 12.55 20.14 -3.99
N PHE A 210 12.78 18.95 -4.56
CA PHE A 210 13.37 17.83 -3.81
C PHE A 210 14.71 17.54 -4.46
N ASP A 211 15.78 17.99 -3.84
CA ASP A 211 17.10 17.96 -4.47
C ASP A 211 18.01 16.93 -3.82
N VAL A 212 18.88 16.33 -4.63
CA VAL A 212 19.94 15.41 -4.22
C VAL A 212 21.28 16.04 -4.56
N LEU A 213 22.06 16.36 -3.53
CA LEU A 213 23.37 17.01 -3.65
C LEU A 213 24.45 16.10 -3.08
N THR A 214 25.50 15.83 -3.86
CA THR A 214 26.70 15.11 -3.43
C THR A 214 27.93 15.96 -3.70
N GLY A 215 28.66 16.33 -2.65
CA GLY A 215 29.91 17.12 -2.73
C GLY A 215 31.02 16.33 -3.41
N GLY A 216 31.31 15.15 -2.88
CA GLY A 216 32.32 14.24 -3.42
C GLY A 216 33.64 14.38 -2.68
N ALA A 217 34.75 14.47 -3.40
CA ALA A 217 36.06 14.58 -2.78
C ALA A 217 36.55 16.04 -2.79
N GLY A 218 36.68 16.64 -1.61
CA GLY A 218 37.54 17.79 -1.39
C GLY A 218 37.14 18.69 -0.24
N ALA A 219 36.49 19.81 -0.48
CA ALA A 219 35.95 20.65 0.60
C ALA A 219 34.92 21.57 -0.04
N ASP A 220 33.68 21.16 0.07
CA ASP A 220 32.58 21.55 -0.78
C ASP A 220 31.60 22.46 -0.04
N SER A 221 30.77 23.16 -0.81
CA SER A 221 29.69 23.98 -0.28
C SER A 221 28.39 23.61 -0.95
N ALA A 222 27.53 22.92 -0.22
CA ALA A 222 26.22 22.50 -0.69
C ALA A 222 25.10 23.24 0.03
N ARG A 223 24.06 23.62 -0.72
CA ARG A 223 22.83 24.25 -0.22
C ARG A 223 21.62 23.56 -0.84
N GLY A 224 20.77 22.94 -0.03
CA GLY A 224 19.52 22.32 -0.48
C GLY A 224 18.57 23.36 -1.08
N GLY A 225 18.04 24.24 -0.25
CA GLY A 225 17.18 25.33 -0.70
C GLY A 225 15.79 25.25 -0.05
N ASN A 226 14.73 25.32 -0.86
CA ASN A 226 13.37 25.14 -0.40
C ASN A 226 12.86 23.77 -0.82
N GLY A 227 12.37 23.00 0.13
CA GLY A 227 11.75 21.70 -0.08
C GLY A 227 12.50 20.64 0.72
N TRP A 228 12.36 19.36 0.39
CA TRP A 228 13.03 18.32 1.18
C TRP A 228 14.26 17.87 0.40
N ASP A 229 15.45 18.12 0.96
CA ASP A 229 16.70 17.85 0.26
C ASP A 229 17.52 16.74 0.94
N PHE A 230 18.29 16.03 0.13
CA PHE A 230 19.36 15.14 0.57
C PHE A 230 20.72 15.74 0.22
N ILE A 231 21.60 15.86 1.21
CA ILE A 231 22.92 16.45 1.04
C ILE A 231 23.99 15.53 1.65
N TRP A 232 24.97 15.13 0.83
CA TRP A 232 26.15 14.37 1.25
C TRP A 232 27.42 15.16 0.97
N GLY A 233 28.27 15.38 2.00
CA GLY A 233 29.60 15.99 1.85
C GLY A 233 30.62 15.02 1.26
N ASP A 234 30.71 13.82 1.84
CA ASP A 234 31.66 12.75 1.56
C ASP A 234 33.09 13.02 2.09
N GLU A 235 34.13 13.09 1.26
CA GLU A 235 35.51 13.26 1.75
C GLU A 235 35.87 14.75 1.78
N GLY A 236 36.08 15.34 2.96
CA GLY A 236 36.56 16.72 3.02
C GLY A 236 36.02 17.54 4.17
N ALA A 237 36.55 18.75 4.34
CA ALA A 237 36.00 19.67 5.35
C ALA A 237 34.91 20.54 4.71
N ASP A 238 33.67 20.09 4.79
CA ASP A 238 32.54 20.59 4.02
C ASP A 238 31.69 21.63 4.76
N SER A 239 30.94 22.41 3.98
CA SER A 239 29.97 23.39 4.48
C SER A 239 28.61 23.13 3.86
N LEU A 240 27.75 22.44 4.61
CA LEU A 240 26.45 21.93 4.15
C LEU A 240 25.31 22.69 4.82
N ALA A 241 24.27 23.05 4.06
CA ALA A 241 23.08 23.70 4.60
C ALA A 241 21.78 23.25 3.92
N GLY A 242 20.79 22.80 4.69
CA GLY A 242 19.46 22.40 4.18
C GLY A 242 18.62 23.60 3.76
N GLN A 243 18.50 24.56 4.68
CA GLN A 243 17.72 25.80 4.61
C GLN A 243 16.24 25.65 4.99
N SER A 244 15.33 25.39 4.06
CA SER A 244 13.90 25.36 4.35
C SER A 244 13.34 24.04 3.89
N GLY A 245 13.11 23.12 4.81
CA GLY A 245 12.90 21.75 4.42
C GLY A 245 12.90 20.82 5.60
N ASN A 246 12.48 19.58 5.38
CA ASN A 246 12.79 18.53 6.34
C ASN A 246 14.02 17.80 5.82
N ASP A 247 15.20 18.40 5.92
CA ASP A 247 16.37 18.00 5.15
C ASP A 247 17.11 16.82 5.80
N THR A 248 17.88 16.09 5.00
CA THR A 248 18.78 15.04 5.49
C THR A 248 20.19 15.33 5.03
N ILE A 249 21.09 15.55 5.98
CA ILE A 249 22.46 16.01 5.70
C ILE A 249 23.47 15.09 6.40
N ASN A 250 24.44 14.59 5.63
CA ASN A 250 25.59 13.86 6.14
C ASN A 250 26.90 14.57 5.77
N GLY A 251 27.72 14.88 6.76
CA GLY A 251 29.06 15.45 6.61
C GLY A 251 30.00 14.50 5.89
N GLY A 252 30.35 13.39 6.55
CA GLY A 252 31.21 12.36 5.98
C GLY A 252 32.54 12.26 6.72
N ASP A 253 33.65 12.29 6.00
CA ASP A 253 35.00 12.25 6.57
C ASP A 253 35.57 13.67 6.74
N ASP A 254 36.32 13.91 7.81
CA ASP A 254 36.96 15.19 8.19
C ASP A 254 36.02 16.14 8.96
N ALA A 255 36.35 17.42 9.10
CA ALA A 255 35.70 18.30 10.08
C ALA A 255 34.69 19.23 9.39
N ASP A 256 33.41 18.91 9.53
CA ASP A 256 32.32 19.51 8.78
C ASP A 256 31.55 20.59 9.54
N VAL A 257 30.87 21.43 8.77
CA VAL A 257 29.91 22.41 9.27
C VAL A 257 28.57 22.17 8.61
N ILE A 258 27.60 21.74 9.41
CA ILE A 258 26.25 21.37 8.99
C ILE A 258 25.24 22.32 9.64
N ASP A 259 24.30 22.85 8.85
CA ASP A 259 23.20 23.73 9.27
C ASP A 259 21.89 23.23 8.64
N GLY A 260 21.02 22.60 9.43
CA GLY A 260 19.74 22.05 8.97
C GLY A 260 18.84 23.16 8.42
N GLY A 261 18.48 24.12 9.28
CA GLY A 261 17.76 25.33 8.90
C GLY A 261 16.40 25.44 9.56
N GLU A 262 15.33 25.27 8.78
CA GLU A 262 13.94 25.46 9.21
C GLU A 262 13.12 24.21 8.88
N GLN A 263 12.28 23.80 9.83
CA GLN A 263 11.55 22.52 9.89
C GLN A 263 12.46 21.37 10.35
N ASN A 264 12.00 20.13 10.19
CA ASN A 264 12.51 19.01 10.97
C ASN A 264 13.61 18.29 10.20
N ASP A 265 14.87 18.54 10.58
CA ASP A 265 16.04 18.07 9.86
C ASP A 265 16.66 16.81 10.50
N THR A 266 17.39 16.03 9.71
CA THR A 266 18.21 14.90 10.17
C THR A 266 19.66 15.12 9.78
N LEU A 267 20.54 15.27 10.78
CA LEU A 267 21.94 15.68 10.61
C LEU A 267 22.90 14.64 11.18
N SER A 268 23.90 14.24 10.39
CA SER A 268 24.99 13.34 10.78
C SER A 268 26.35 13.95 10.47
N GLY A 269 27.26 13.99 11.44
CA GLY A 269 28.68 14.35 11.23
C GLY A 269 29.51 13.21 10.64
N ASP A 270 29.23 11.98 11.06
CA ASP A 270 30.00 10.76 10.75
C ASP A 270 31.40 10.74 11.36
N THR A 271 32.49 11.01 10.63
CA THR A 271 33.85 10.98 11.20
C THR A 271 34.54 12.32 11.14
N GLY A 272 34.85 12.91 12.29
CA GLY A 272 35.23 14.31 12.27
C GLY A 272 35.24 14.97 13.64
N ASP A 273 35.77 16.19 13.72
CA ASP A 273 35.44 17.06 14.86
C ASP A 273 34.39 18.05 14.32
N ASP A 274 33.13 17.63 14.31
CA ASP A 274 32.08 18.26 13.52
C ASP A 274 31.33 19.36 14.26
N ARG A 275 30.69 20.24 13.49
CA ARG A 275 29.80 21.27 14.00
C ARG A 275 28.43 21.14 13.36
N LEU A 276 27.46 20.68 14.14
CA LEU A 276 26.06 20.54 13.72
C LEU A 276 25.21 21.64 14.35
N ILE A 277 24.34 22.24 13.54
CA ILE A 277 23.31 23.19 13.93
C ILE A 277 21.98 22.67 13.37
N GLY A 278 21.02 22.30 14.22
CA GLY A 278 19.69 21.85 13.78
C GLY A 278 18.93 23.02 13.18
N GLY A 279 18.58 23.99 14.01
CA GLY A 279 17.95 25.23 13.57
C GLY A 279 16.61 25.45 14.24
N ASN A 280 15.55 25.68 13.47
CA ASN A 280 14.19 25.70 13.95
C ASN A 280 13.49 24.43 13.48
N GLY A 281 12.75 23.74 14.34
CA GLY A 281 12.06 22.50 13.99
C GLY A 281 12.37 21.43 15.03
N ASP A 282 11.77 20.26 14.88
CA ASP A 282 12.08 19.12 15.73
C ASP A 282 13.16 18.28 15.02
N ASP A 283 14.43 18.52 15.36
CA ASP A 283 15.59 18.00 14.63
C ASP A 283 16.15 16.69 15.23
N ILE A 284 16.82 15.88 14.41
CA ILE A 284 17.60 14.70 14.83
C ILE A 284 19.07 14.93 14.51
N LEU A 285 19.94 14.82 15.52
CA LEU A 285 21.38 15.13 15.37
C LEU A 285 22.27 14.02 15.93
N GLU A 286 23.23 13.55 15.13
CA GLU A 286 24.28 12.61 15.53
C GLU A 286 25.66 13.15 15.13
N GLY A 287 26.55 13.34 16.11
CA GLY A 287 27.91 13.81 15.84
C GLY A 287 28.78 12.74 15.19
N GLY A 288 28.70 11.50 15.71
CA GLY A 288 29.51 10.38 15.25
C GLY A 288 30.86 10.29 15.96
N LEU A 289 31.91 9.90 15.22
CA LEU A 289 33.26 9.71 15.72
C LEU A 289 34.04 11.02 15.78
N GLY A 290 34.36 11.49 16.98
CA GLY A 290 35.34 12.55 17.21
C GLY A 290 34.94 13.47 18.35
N ALA A 291 35.21 14.76 18.30
CA ALA A 291 34.85 15.67 19.39
C ALA A 291 33.94 16.78 18.89
N ASP A 292 32.64 16.48 18.87
CA ASP A 292 31.68 17.28 18.12
C ASP A 292 31.09 18.43 18.93
N LEU A 293 30.54 19.39 18.20
CA LEU A 293 29.83 20.54 18.73
C LEU A 293 28.43 20.61 18.13
N ILE A 294 27.44 20.22 18.91
CA ILE A 294 26.05 20.11 18.49
C ILE A 294 25.22 21.21 19.16
N TYR A 295 24.51 21.99 18.36
CA TYR A 295 23.47 22.93 18.80
C TYR A 295 22.16 22.53 18.13
N ALA A 296 21.22 21.96 18.88
CA ALA A 296 19.99 21.46 18.29
C ALA A 296 19.09 22.61 17.82
N GLY A 297 18.67 23.49 18.73
CA GLY A 297 18.17 24.81 18.33
C GLY A 297 16.85 25.15 18.98
N ALA A 298 15.80 25.35 18.19
CA ALA A 298 14.48 25.67 18.68
C ALA A 298 13.46 24.66 18.15
N GLY A 299 12.66 24.08 19.03
CA GLY A 299 11.80 22.95 18.73
C GLY A 299 12.14 21.80 19.66
N ASN A 300 11.53 20.64 19.47
CA ASN A 300 11.73 19.48 20.34
C ASN A 300 12.75 18.54 19.69
N ASP A 301 14.01 18.76 19.99
CA ASP A 301 15.09 18.10 19.26
C ASP A 301 15.49 16.77 19.89
N THR A 302 16.13 15.89 19.11
CA THR A 302 16.73 14.64 19.58
C THR A 302 18.21 14.60 19.23
N ALA A 303 19.07 14.51 20.25
CA ALA A 303 20.50 14.30 20.06
C ALA A 303 20.89 12.86 20.40
N MET A 304 21.54 12.17 19.46
CA MET A 304 21.97 10.78 19.59
C MET A 304 23.45 10.69 19.97
N VAL A 305 23.77 9.86 20.97
CA VAL A 305 25.12 9.66 21.48
C VAL A 305 25.37 8.18 21.75
N GLU A 306 26.38 7.60 21.10
CA GLU A 306 26.93 6.30 21.49
C GLU A 306 28.18 6.48 22.36
N ILE A 307 28.19 5.87 23.55
CA ILE A 307 29.30 6.02 24.49
C ILE A 307 30.62 5.53 23.87
N GLY A 308 31.61 6.43 23.82
CA GLY A 308 32.96 6.12 23.39
C GLY A 308 33.26 6.40 21.91
N GLN A 309 32.32 6.99 21.17
CA GLN A 309 32.59 7.57 19.85
C GLN A 309 33.29 8.92 19.93
N GLY A 310 33.11 9.65 21.03
CA GLY A 310 33.59 11.01 21.12
C GLY A 310 33.53 11.64 22.50
N ALA A 311 33.90 12.92 22.60
CA ALA A 311 33.75 13.70 23.82
C ALA A 311 33.10 15.04 23.50
N ASP A 312 31.79 14.97 23.26
CA ASP A 312 31.05 15.98 22.53
C ASP A 312 30.56 17.10 23.45
N GLN A 313 30.13 18.19 22.83
CA GLN A 313 29.49 19.32 23.48
C GLN A 313 28.14 19.57 22.84
N ILE A 314 27.08 19.30 23.60
CA ILE A 314 25.71 19.28 23.10
C ILE A 314 24.87 20.31 23.86
N ASP A 315 24.11 21.13 23.15
CA ASP A 315 23.12 22.06 23.69
C ASP A 315 21.80 21.82 22.96
N GLY A 316 20.78 21.32 23.67
CA GLY A 316 19.45 21.10 23.08
C GLY A 316 18.74 22.41 22.73
N GLY A 317 19.07 23.51 23.43
CA GLY A 317 18.53 24.82 23.11
C GLY A 317 17.15 25.05 23.71
N ALA A 318 16.13 25.21 22.86
CA ALA A 318 14.82 25.70 23.24
C ALA A 318 13.68 24.82 22.74
N GLY A 319 13.22 23.91 23.59
CA GLY A 319 11.93 23.26 23.48
C GLY A 319 11.81 22.22 24.57
N ILE A 320 11.33 21.04 24.22
CA ILE A 320 11.43 19.86 25.06
C ILE A 320 12.39 18.91 24.33
N ASP A 321 13.66 18.95 24.70
CA ASP A 321 14.71 18.26 23.96
C ASP A 321 15.02 16.90 24.60
N ARG A 322 15.27 15.90 23.75
CA ARG A 322 15.59 14.51 24.13
C ARG A 322 17.06 14.19 23.90
N LEU A 323 17.73 13.70 24.93
CA LEU A 323 19.06 13.10 24.80
C LEU A 323 18.93 11.57 24.74
N MET A 324 19.32 10.97 23.61
CA MET A 324 19.38 9.53 23.43
C MET A 324 20.82 9.04 23.62
N VAL A 325 21.03 8.15 24.60
CA VAL A 325 22.36 7.62 24.93
C VAL A 325 22.35 6.10 24.99
N THR A 326 23.22 5.47 24.21
CA THR A 326 23.37 4.01 24.20
C THR A 326 24.70 3.57 24.83
N GLY A 327 24.72 2.37 25.43
CA GLY A 327 25.94 1.77 25.98
C GLY A 327 26.37 2.33 27.33
N VAL A 328 25.44 2.86 28.14
CA VAL A 328 25.77 3.48 29.43
C VAL A 328 26.24 2.42 30.44
N THR A 329 27.54 2.46 30.77
CA THR A 329 28.10 1.60 31.83
C THR A 329 27.90 2.22 33.22
N GLY A 330 27.08 1.59 34.06
CA GLY A 330 26.87 2.00 35.46
C GLY A 330 25.67 2.93 35.66
N ASN A 331 25.87 4.08 36.32
CA ASN A 331 24.76 4.93 36.75
C ASN A 331 24.59 6.16 35.85
N PHE A 332 23.34 6.50 35.55
CA PHE A 332 22.93 7.74 34.91
C PHE A 332 21.95 8.48 35.81
N ILE A 333 22.11 9.79 35.92
CA ILE A 333 21.20 10.66 36.65
C ILE A 333 20.96 11.87 35.76
N ALA A 334 19.73 12.01 35.28
CA ALA A 334 19.27 13.20 34.60
C ALA A 334 19.41 14.42 35.52
N GLU A 335 19.78 15.54 34.92
CA GLU A 335 19.92 16.82 35.61
C GLU A 335 18.88 17.80 35.05
N ALA A 336 18.55 18.86 35.80
CA ALA A 336 17.68 19.90 35.29
C ALA A 336 18.31 20.54 34.02
N PRO A 337 17.51 20.99 33.03
CA PRO A 337 18.01 21.44 31.72
C PRO A 337 19.00 22.62 31.78
N THR A 338 19.05 23.35 32.89
CA THR A 338 20.00 24.46 33.11
C THR A 338 21.34 24.04 33.72
N VAL A 339 21.51 22.76 34.04
CA VAL A 339 22.69 22.19 34.69
C VAL A 339 23.48 21.42 33.63
N LEU A 340 24.80 21.66 33.60
CA LEU A 340 25.70 20.96 32.71
C LEU A 340 25.87 19.49 33.16
N GLY A 341 25.31 18.56 32.37
CA GLY A 341 25.47 17.12 32.50
C GLY A 341 26.82 16.62 31.97
N ARG A 342 27.19 15.39 32.37
CA ARG A 342 28.41 14.70 31.91
C ARG A 342 28.19 13.20 31.81
N LEU A 343 28.50 12.64 30.65
CA LEU A 343 28.54 11.20 30.41
C LEU A 343 29.92 10.61 30.78
N SER A 344 30.03 9.28 30.68
CA SER A 344 31.18 8.52 31.17
C SER A 344 32.43 8.60 30.28
N ASP A 345 32.25 8.85 28.98
CA ASP A 345 33.31 9.09 27.98
C ASP A 345 33.89 10.52 28.04
N GLY A 346 33.11 11.46 28.57
CA GLY A 346 33.50 12.85 28.72
C GLY A 346 32.54 13.84 28.05
N THR A 347 31.56 13.36 27.28
CA THR A 347 30.53 14.17 26.61
C THR A 347 29.78 15.03 27.61
N ARG A 348 29.53 16.28 27.21
CA ARG A 348 28.95 17.34 28.04
C ARG A 348 27.69 17.85 27.37
N PHE A 349 26.59 17.86 28.10
CA PHE A 349 25.30 18.27 27.56
C PHE A 349 24.57 19.24 28.49
N VAL A 350 23.66 20.03 27.93
CA VAL A 350 22.76 20.95 28.64
C VAL A 350 21.51 21.18 27.78
N GLY A 351 20.42 21.65 28.38
CA GLY A 351 19.19 21.94 27.64
C GLY A 351 18.44 20.69 27.22
N PHE A 352 18.31 19.69 28.09
CA PHE A 352 17.53 18.48 27.83
C PHE A 352 16.51 18.26 28.95
N GLU A 353 15.26 18.02 28.54
CA GLU A 353 14.10 17.80 29.40
C GLU A 353 13.70 16.32 29.46
N ALA A 354 13.98 15.56 28.41
CA ALA A 354 13.69 14.13 28.28
C ALA A 354 14.95 13.32 27.95
N TYR A 355 14.95 12.05 28.33
CA TYR A 355 16.12 11.17 28.23
C TYR A 355 15.71 9.78 27.72
N SER A 356 16.42 9.27 26.72
CA SER A 356 16.33 7.88 26.28
C SER A 356 17.65 7.19 26.55
N ILE A 357 17.71 6.32 27.56
CA ILE A 357 18.96 5.78 28.08
C ILE A 357 18.92 4.26 28.05
N THR A 358 19.80 3.67 27.25
CA THR A 358 19.99 2.22 27.19
C THR A 358 21.28 1.80 27.89
N GLY A 359 21.13 0.86 28.83
CA GLY A 359 22.18 0.32 29.67
C GLY A 359 23.00 -0.80 29.04
N THR A 360 23.35 -1.78 29.85
CA THR A 360 24.16 -2.94 29.47
C THR A 360 23.72 -4.17 30.26
N ALA A 361 24.22 -5.36 29.96
CA ALA A 361 23.97 -6.56 30.77
C ALA A 361 24.61 -6.58 32.19
N ALA A 362 24.93 -5.42 32.76
CA ALA A 362 25.47 -5.26 34.11
C ALA A 362 24.60 -4.30 34.91
N ALA A 363 24.50 -4.53 36.23
CA ALA A 363 23.66 -3.70 37.10
C ALA A 363 23.85 -2.19 36.90
N ASN A 364 22.79 -1.55 36.44
CA ASN A 364 22.63 -0.15 36.09
C ASN A 364 21.78 0.59 37.14
N GLY A 365 22.04 1.88 37.27
CA GLY A 365 21.31 2.76 38.19
C GLY A 365 20.88 4.02 37.47
N PHE A 366 19.65 4.05 36.98
CA PHE A 366 19.13 5.12 36.15
C PHE A 366 18.07 5.94 36.89
N ARG A 367 18.08 7.24 36.61
CA ARG A 367 17.11 8.17 37.16
C ARG A 367 16.82 9.25 36.13
N GLY A 368 15.56 9.33 35.73
CA GLY A 368 14.97 10.38 34.92
C GLY A 368 14.81 11.70 35.68
N HIS A 369 14.01 12.61 35.15
CA HIS A 369 13.75 13.90 35.79
C HIS A 369 12.28 14.34 35.82
N ALA A 370 11.81 15.12 34.85
CA ALA A 370 10.47 15.71 34.89
C ALA A 370 9.76 15.67 33.53
N GLY A 371 10.45 15.20 32.50
CA GLY A 371 9.91 14.96 31.17
C GLY A 371 9.75 13.47 30.95
N ASP A 372 9.11 13.11 29.85
CA ASP A 372 8.77 11.72 29.52
C ASP A 372 10.03 10.95 29.08
N ASP A 373 10.57 10.14 29.98
CA ASP A 373 11.84 9.44 29.86
C ASP A 373 11.65 7.98 29.41
N VAL A 374 12.63 7.43 28.69
CA VAL A 374 12.70 6.00 28.32
C VAL A 374 13.99 5.43 28.88
N LEU A 375 13.90 4.53 29.85
CA LEU A 375 15.07 4.03 30.60
C LEU A 375 15.10 2.50 30.57
N GLU A 376 16.14 1.94 29.95
CA GLU A 376 16.25 0.50 29.68
C GLU A 376 17.49 -0.10 30.38
N GLY A 377 17.27 -1.03 31.30
CA GLY A 377 18.30 -1.71 32.09
C GLY A 377 19.01 -2.86 31.38
N GLU A 378 18.38 -3.47 30.36
CA GLU A 378 18.85 -4.65 29.63
C GLU A 378 19.00 -5.92 30.48
N GLY A 379 20.06 -6.03 31.26
CA GLY A 379 20.19 -7.18 32.15
C GLY A 379 21.05 -6.86 33.35
N GLY A 380 20.80 -7.51 34.47
CA GLY A 380 21.47 -7.13 35.68
C GLY A 380 20.54 -7.19 36.86
N ASN A 381 20.60 -6.16 37.68
CA ASN A 381 19.87 -6.03 38.93
C ASN A 381 19.71 -4.53 39.09
N ASP A 382 18.77 -4.01 38.33
CA ASP A 382 18.74 -2.62 37.93
C ASP A 382 17.87 -1.82 38.89
N THR A 383 18.22 -0.55 39.03
CA THR A 383 17.42 0.41 39.81
C THR A 383 17.14 1.59 38.91
N ILE A 384 15.90 1.66 38.44
CA ILE A 384 15.44 2.64 37.47
C ILE A 384 14.30 3.43 38.11
N GLY A 385 14.31 4.75 37.95
CA GLY A 385 13.14 5.54 38.30
C GLY A 385 12.94 6.74 37.40
N GLY A 386 11.71 6.93 36.94
CA GLY A 386 11.29 7.96 35.99
C GLY A 386 11.21 9.35 36.64
N MET A 387 10.69 9.39 37.87
CA MET A 387 10.46 10.57 38.70
C MET A 387 9.16 11.31 38.37
N ALA A 388 9.14 12.15 37.35
CA ALA A 388 7.92 12.83 36.94
C ALA A 388 7.90 12.90 35.41
N GLY A 389 6.70 12.87 34.83
CA GLY A 389 6.57 12.63 33.39
C GLY A 389 5.88 11.29 33.19
N ASN A 390 5.46 11.01 31.96
CA ASN A 390 4.92 9.72 31.58
C ASN A 390 6.07 8.85 31.08
N ASP A 391 6.65 8.06 31.97
CA ASP A 391 7.92 7.39 31.75
C ASP A 391 7.74 5.95 31.27
N VAL A 392 8.70 5.47 30.46
CA VAL A 392 8.82 4.05 30.07
C VAL A 392 10.06 3.46 30.72
N LEU A 393 9.86 2.51 31.62
CA LEU A 393 10.94 1.88 32.38
C LEU A 393 10.99 0.38 32.04
N ASP A 394 12.10 -0.09 31.48
CA ASP A 394 12.33 -1.51 31.22
C ASP A 394 13.49 -2.03 32.09
N GLY A 395 13.18 -2.99 32.97
CA GLY A 395 14.18 -3.66 33.79
C GLY A 395 14.98 -4.73 33.05
N GLY A 396 14.43 -5.32 31.99
CA GLY A 396 15.03 -6.42 31.25
C GLY A 396 15.11 -7.71 32.06
N THR A 397 16.30 -8.32 32.15
CA THR A 397 16.50 -9.56 32.92
C THR A 397 17.18 -9.28 34.24
N GLY A 398 16.72 -9.85 35.36
CA GLY A 398 17.39 -9.51 36.60
C GLY A 398 16.62 -9.76 37.87
N VAL A 399 16.84 -8.89 38.84
CA VAL A 399 15.88 -8.66 39.93
C VAL A 399 15.91 -7.16 40.12
N ASP A 400 14.89 -6.52 39.60
CA ASP A 400 14.94 -5.11 39.26
C ASP A 400 13.98 -4.30 40.14
N LEU A 401 14.30 -3.01 40.28
CA LEU A 401 13.49 -2.04 40.99
C LEU A 401 13.13 -0.92 40.02
N LEU A 402 11.87 -0.87 39.62
CA LEU A 402 11.30 0.16 38.77
C LEU A 402 10.34 1.04 39.60
N ASP A 403 10.50 2.36 39.52
CA ASP A 403 9.72 3.35 40.25
C ASP A 403 9.34 4.48 39.29
N GLY A 404 8.13 4.45 38.73
CA GLY A 404 7.62 5.40 37.74
C GLY A 404 7.63 6.82 38.28
N GLY A 405 6.81 7.09 39.28
CA GLY A 405 6.81 8.35 40.02
C GLY A 405 5.49 9.09 39.85
N ASP A 406 5.53 10.35 39.41
CA ASP A 406 4.34 11.15 39.11
C ASP A 406 4.11 11.17 37.58
N GLY A 407 2.97 10.70 37.10
CA GLY A 407 2.67 10.60 35.68
C GLY A 407 1.98 9.27 35.37
N ASP A 408 1.58 9.08 34.11
CA ASP A 408 1.02 7.81 33.64
C ASP A 408 2.18 6.98 33.06
N ASP A 409 2.73 6.08 33.87
CA ASP A 409 3.99 5.38 33.58
C ASP A 409 3.77 3.97 33.00
N MET A 410 4.70 3.49 32.17
CA MET A 410 4.79 2.10 31.71
C MET A 410 6.00 1.41 32.32
N LEU A 411 5.76 0.33 33.07
CA LEU A 411 6.80 -0.44 33.76
C LEU A 411 6.87 -1.87 33.21
N ILE A 412 7.97 -2.19 32.53
CA ILE A 412 8.22 -3.49 31.90
C ILE A 412 9.19 -4.28 32.80
N ALA A 413 8.70 -5.38 33.37
CA ALA A 413 9.50 -6.24 34.24
C ALA A 413 10.41 -7.21 33.46
N GLY A 414 10.17 -7.39 32.16
CA GLY A 414 10.88 -8.35 31.32
C GLY A 414 10.67 -9.82 31.73
N ASN A 415 11.52 -10.71 31.21
CA ASN A 415 11.31 -12.16 31.23
C ASN A 415 11.87 -12.91 32.46
N GLY A 416 12.35 -12.21 33.49
CA GLY A 416 12.86 -12.90 34.66
C GLY A 416 13.31 -12.03 35.80
N GLY A 417 12.95 -12.45 37.01
CA GLY A 417 13.27 -11.75 38.24
C GLY A 417 12.14 -11.84 39.24
N ALA A 418 12.42 -11.46 40.48
CA ALA A 418 11.40 -11.23 41.47
C ALA A 418 11.33 -9.71 41.71
N ASP A 419 10.77 -9.02 40.73
CA ASP A 419 10.95 -7.59 40.55
C ASP A 419 10.07 -6.79 41.51
N THR A 420 10.44 -5.53 41.72
CA THR A 420 9.65 -4.58 42.48
C THR A 420 9.27 -3.42 41.59
N LEU A 421 7.98 -3.31 41.28
CA LEU A 421 7.42 -2.32 40.37
C LEU A 421 6.54 -1.36 41.19
N ARG A 422 6.75 -0.06 41.02
CA ARG A 422 5.89 0.99 41.60
C ARG A 422 5.50 1.96 40.51
N GLY A 423 4.23 2.02 40.12
CA GLY A 423 3.74 3.01 39.17
C GLY A 423 3.83 4.39 39.80
N GLY A 424 3.00 4.63 40.82
CA GLY A 424 3.11 5.80 41.67
C GLY A 424 1.85 6.64 41.64
N ALA A 425 1.91 7.81 41.02
CA ALA A 425 0.81 8.76 40.95
C ALA A 425 0.44 9.04 39.50
N GLY A 426 -0.55 8.32 39.00
CA GLY A 426 -1.18 8.53 37.71
C GLY A 426 -2.05 7.32 37.41
N ILE A 427 -2.19 6.96 36.15
CA ILE A 427 -2.69 5.67 35.70
C ILE A 427 -1.51 4.91 35.11
N ASP A 428 -1.01 3.93 35.85
CA ASP A 428 0.22 3.24 35.48
C ASP A 428 -0.07 1.85 34.90
N MET A 429 0.71 1.47 33.87
CA MET A 429 0.67 0.18 33.22
C MET A 429 1.88 -0.66 33.60
N VAL A 430 1.65 -1.95 33.87
CA VAL A 430 2.70 -2.92 34.18
C VAL A 430 2.64 -4.09 33.21
N GLU A 431 3.76 -4.36 32.55
CA GLU A 431 3.95 -5.48 31.63
C GLU A 431 4.84 -6.55 32.26
N ILE A 432 4.41 -7.81 32.19
CA ILE A 432 5.10 -8.97 32.76
C ILE A 432 5.03 -10.16 31.79
N ASP A 433 6.17 -10.52 31.20
CA ASP A 433 6.29 -11.74 30.41
C ASP A 433 6.86 -12.90 31.25
N ARG A 434 6.08 -13.98 31.39
CA ARG A 434 6.50 -15.27 31.97
C ARG A 434 6.13 -16.44 31.04
N GLY A 435 6.12 -16.25 29.73
CA GLY A 435 5.76 -17.28 28.74
C GLY A 435 6.60 -18.56 28.82
N ASP A 436 7.84 -18.47 29.31
CA ASP A 436 8.73 -19.62 29.53
C ASP A 436 8.45 -20.38 30.85
N ALA A 437 7.54 -19.91 31.70
CA ALA A 437 7.21 -20.56 32.95
C ALA A 437 6.51 -21.90 32.72
N SER A 438 6.90 -22.93 33.46
CA SER A 438 6.25 -24.26 33.41
C SER A 438 5.47 -24.61 34.67
N ALA A 439 5.49 -23.73 35.66
CA ALA A 439 4.72 -23.85 36.89
C ALA A 439 3.58 -22.84 36.85
N GLY A 440 2.38 -23.26 37.23
CA GLY A 440 1.23 -22.35 37.31
C GLY A 440 1.51 -21.18 38.26
N LEU A 441 1.24 -19.99 37.76
CA LEU A 441 1.35 -18.71 38.42
C LEU A 441 0.00 -18.26 38.96
N THR A 442 0.05 -17.38 39.95
CA THR A 442 -1.16 -16.76 40.50
C THR A 442 -0.94 -15.27 40.63
N PHE A 443 -1.83 -14.51 40.00
CA PHE A 443 -1.93 -13.06 40.09
C PHE A 443 -3.29 -12.67 40.67
N ALA A 444 -3.28 -11.76 41.63
CA ALA A 444 -4.51 -11.15 42.14
C ALA A 444 -4.23 -9.73 42.61
N PHE A 445 -4.96 -8.77 42.05
CA PHE A 445 -4.82 -7.36 42.42
C PHE A 445 -5.92 -6.93 43.39
N ALA A 446 -5.52 -6.26 44.47
CA ALA A 446 -6.40 -5.81 45.55
C ALA A 446 -6.52 -4.28 45.65
N GLY A 447 -6.19 -3.55 44.58
CA GLY A 447 -6.43 -2.10 44.43
C GLY A 447 -5.29 -1.17 44.83
N ARG A 448 -4.19 -1.69 45.37
CA ARG A 448 -2.95 -0.90 45.62
C ARG A 448 -1.68 -1.72 45.53
N THR A 449 -1.79 -3.03 45.70
CA THR A 449 -0.64 -3.94 45.63
C THR A 449 -1.13 -5.24 45.02
N ALA A 450 -0.35 -5.76 44.08
CA ALA A 450 -0.45 -7.10 43.54
C ALA A 450 0.84 -7.86 43.83
N THR A 451 0.73 -9.18 43.84
CA THR A 451 1.89 -10.07 43.89
C THR A 451 1.68 -11.20 42.91
N LEU A 452 2.69 -11.46 42.09
CA LEU A 452 2.78 -12.69 41.32
C LEU A 452 3.45 -13.77 42.19
N SER A 453 3.07 -15.02 42.01
CA SER A 453 3.55 -16.12 42.85
C SER A 453 5.05 -16.45 42.71
N ASP A 454 5.73 -15.89 41.72
CA ASP A 454 7.19 -15.98 41.53
C ASP A 454 7.98 -15.07 42.51
N GLY A 455 7.30 -14.11 43.15
CA GLY A 455 7.89 -13.16 44.09
C GLY A 455 7.85 -11.72 43.61
N THR A 456 7.43 -11.45 42.37
CA THR A 456 7.28 -10.09 41.82
C THR A 456 6.20 -9.33 42.59
N VAL A 457 6.50 -8.08 42.96
CA VAL A 457 5.62 -7.20 43.74
C VAL A 457 5.34 -5.94 42.95
N ILE A 458 4.07 -5.61 42.81
CA ILE A 458 3.61 -4.43 42.10
C ILE A 458 2.81 -3.57 43.08
N SER A 459 3.03 -2.26 43.09
CA SER A 459 2.22 -1.32 43.87
C SER A 459 1.86 -0.07 43.09
N ASP A 460 0.68 0.46 43.39
CA ASP A 460 0.18 1.71 42.81
C ASP A 460 0.26 1.69 41.27
N ALA A 461 -0.40 0.69 40.66
CA ALA A 461 -0.58 0.54 39.21
C ALA A 461 -2.01 0.04 38.93
N GLU A 462 -2.55 0.38 37.77
CA GLU A 462 -3.97 0.25 37.44
C GLU A 462 -4.24 -0.66 36.25
N ILE A 463 -3.30 -0.75 35.30
CA ILE A 463 -3.41 -1.55 34.07
C ILE A 463 -2.33 -2.63 34.08
N PHE A 464 -2.67 -3.85 33.68
CA PHE A 464 -1.75 -4.99 33.70
C PHE A 464 -1.77 -5.76 32.39
N ASP A 465 -0.61 -5.99 31.80
CA ASP A 465 -0.41 -6.95 30.72
C ASP A 465 0.47 -8.10 31.24
N ILE A 466 -0.06 -9.32 31.25
CA ILE A 466 0.60 -10.48 31.84
C ILE A 466 0.47 -11.69 30.92
N THR A 467 1.62 -12.20 30.50
CA THR A 467 1.74 -13.47 29.77
C THR A 467 2.27 -14.56 30.69
N THR A 468 1.62 -15.72 30.73
CA THR A 468 2.08 -16.92 31.43
C THR A 468 2.42 -18.05 30.48
N GLY A 469 3.04 -19.12 31.01
CA GLY A 469 3.58 -20.20 30.19
C GLY A 469 2.72 -21.47 30.20
N SER A 470 3.36 -22.64 30.31
CA SER A 470 2.68 -23.94 30.20
C SER A 470 2.03 -24.42 31.52
N GLY A 471 1.65 -23.50 32.39
CA GLY A 471 1.28 -23.76 33.77
C GLY A 471 -0.18 -24.17 33.94
N ASN A 472 -0.72 -23.85 35.11
CA ASN A 472 -2.14 -23.91 35.41
C ASN A 472 -2.38 -22.62 36.18
N ASP A 473 -2.55 -21.58 35.40
CA ASP A 473 -2.40 -20.20 35.79
C ASP A 473 -3.72 -19.65 36.29
N LYS A 474 -3.63 -18.74 37.25
CA LYS A 474 -4.79 -18.07 37.82
C LYS A 474 -4.56 -16.58 37.89
N LEU A 475 -5.15 -15.85 36.96
CA LEU A 475 -5.00 -14.41 36.84
C LEU A 475 -6.35 -13.75 37.15
N THR A 476 -6.35 -12.76 38.04
CA THR A 476 -7.58 -12.07 38.47
C THR A 476 -7.33 -10.58 38.60
N ALA A 477 -8.01 -9.80 37.74
CA ALA A 477 -7.92 -8.35 37.65
C ALA A 477 -8.31 -7.63 38.94
N GLY A 478 -9.36 -8.12 39.61
CA GLY A 478 -9.80 -7.62 40.90
C GLY A 478 -10.31 -6.17 40.85
N ALA A 479 -9.43 -5.20 41.12
CA ALA A 479 -9.75 -3.77 41.08
C ALA A 479 -8.95 -3.00 40.02
N ALA A 480 -8.33 -3.70 39.07
CA ALA A 480 -7.64 -3.11 37.94
C ALA A 480 -8.64 -2.33 37.05
N LEU A 481 -8.15 -1.32 36.34
CA LEU A 481 -8.96 -0.59 35.37
C LEU A 481 -9.09 -1.38 34.06
N GLN A 482 -8.05 -2.08 33.65
CA GLN A 482 -7.99 -2.92 32.46
C GLN A 482 -6.92 -3.99 32.64
N VAL A 483 -7.11 -5.17 32.07
CA VAL A 483 -6.11 -6.23 31.98
C VAL A 483 -6.01 -6.83 30.57
N SER A 484 -4.79 -7.21 30.20
CA SER A 484 -4.49 -8.15 29.14
C SER A 484 -3.86 -9.39 29.78
N PHE A 485 -4.52 -10.54 29.70
CA PHE A 485 -4.04 -11.80 30.26
C PHE A 485 -3.94 -12.86 29.18
N ASP A 486 -2.74 -13.41 29.00
CA ASP A 486 -2.49 -14.61 28.19
C ASP A 486 -2.11 -15.77 29.12
N GLY A 487 -2.98 -16.77 29.19
CA GLY A 487 -2.81 -17.98 30.00
C GLY A 487 -1.74 -18.93 29.47
N GLY A 488 -1.46 -18.92 28.16
CA GLY A 488 -0.53 -19.83 27.52
C GLY A 488 -1.09 -21.24 27.34
N ALA A 489 -0.39 -22.26 27.84
CA ALA A 489 -0.90 -23.63 27.78
C ALA A 489 -1.20 -24.11 29.19
N GLY A 490 -2.30 -24.81 29.41
CA GLY A 490 -2.63 -25.13 30.79
C GLY A 490 -4.04 -25.62 31.01
N ASN A 491 -4.55 -25.36 32.21
CA ASN A 491 -5.99 -25.27 32.45
C ASN A 491 -6.07 -24.05 33.34
N ASP A 492 -6.39 -22.94 32.73
CA ASP A 492 -6.13 -21.61 33.23
C ASP A 492 -7.45 -20.99 33.68
N THR A 493 -7.36 -20.09 34.63
CA THR A 493 -8.52 -19.37 35.17
C THR A 493 -8.24 -17.89 35.09
N LEU A 494 -8.85 -17.24 34.11
CA LEU A 494 -8.71 -15.82 33.84
C LEU A 494 -9.98 -15.11 34.27
N THR A 495 -9.82 -13.97 34.93
CA THR A 495 -10.97 -13.16 35.36
C THR A 495 -10.61 -11.69 35.22
N GLY A 496 -11.29 -11.01 34.31
CA GLY A 496 -11.27 -9.57 34.13
C GLY A 496 -12.02 -8.83 35.25
N GLY A 497 -12.34 -7.58 34.98
CA GLY A 497 -12.72 -6.55 35.92
C GLY A 497 -13.91 -5.72 35.42
N VAL A 498 -13.71 -4.40 35.34
CA VAL A 498 -14.77 -3.42 35.04
C VAL A 498 -14.46 -2.58 33.79
N GLY A 499 -13.33 -2.82 33.15
CA GLY A 499 -12.93 -2.16 31.91
C GLY A 499 -12.89 -3.17 30.77
N ALA A 500 -12.60 -2.69 29.57
CA ALA A 500 -12.48 -3.51 28.37
C ALA A 500 -11.23 -4.39 28.44
N ASP A 501 -11.39 -5.65 28.85
CA ASP A 501 -10.28 -6.57 29.10
C ASP A 501 -10.01 -7.48 27.91
N VAL A 502 -8.76 -7.91 27.76
CA VAL A 502 -8.35 -8.91 26.75
C VAL A 502 -7.89 -10.17 27.48
N LEU A 503 -8.58 -11.29 27.25
CA LEU A 503 -8.33 -12.53 27.96
C LEU A 503 -8.17 -13.69 26.97
N ASP A 504 -6.98 -14.26 26.91
CA ASP A 504 -6.67 -15.44 26.09
C ASP A 504 -6.39 -16.66 26.99
N GLY A 505 -7.31 -17.63 26.98
CA GLY A 505 -7.14 -18.89 27.72
C GLY A 505 -6.05 -19.79 27.13
N GLY A 506 -5.72 -19.60 25.86
CA GLY A 506 -4.75 -20.41 25.13
C GLY A 506 -5.16 -21.87 25.01
N ALA A 507 -4.23 -22.81 25.20
CA ALA A 507 -4.47 -24.23 24.99
C ALA A 507 -4.73 -24.96 26.30
N GLY A 508 -5.93 -25.51 26.51
CA GLY A 508 -6.18 -26.09 27.83
C GLY A 508 -7.60 -26.54 28.08
N ASN A 509 -8.01 -26.55 29.35
CA ASN A 509 -9.43 -26.61 29.71
C ASN A 509 -9.68 -25.38 30.57
N ASP A 510 -10.05 -24.29 29.92
CA ASP A 510 -9.88 -22.97 30.49
C ASP A 510 -11.21 -22.42 31.01
N THR A 511 -11.11 -21.51 31.98
CA THR A 511 -12.25 -20.77 32.51
C THR A 511 -11.93 -19.29 32.41
N VAL A 512 -12.60 -18.63 31.47
CA VAL A 512 -12.40 -17.20 31.18
C VAL A 512 -13.65 -16.44 31.56
N THR A 513 -13.49 -15.32 32.25
CA THR A 513 -14.59 -14.44 32.63
C THR A 513 -14.17 -13.00 32.40
N GLY A 514 -14.87 -12.25 31.54
CA GLY A 514 -14.60 -10.84 31.23
C GLY A 514 -14.96 -9.96 32.43
N GLY A 515 -16.22 -9.52 32.54
CA GLY A 515 -16.69 -8.74 33.67
C GLY A 515 -17.74 -7.73 33.25
N ASP A 516 -17.52 -6.47 33.64
CA ASP A 516 -18.19 -5.33 33.01
C ASP A 516 -17.18 -4.67 32.05
N GLY A 517 -17.62 -4.13 30.93
CA GLY A 517 -16.75 -3.56 29.90
C GLY A 517 -16.86 -4.34 28.59
N ASP A 518 -16.48 -3.71 27.48
CA ASP A 518 -16.49 -4.37 26.17
C ASP A 518 -15.24 -5.27 26.08
N ASP A 519 -15.39 -6.56 26.38
CA ASP A 519 -14.29 -7.49 26.58
C ASP A 519 -13.97 -8.29 25.31
N THR A 520 -12.70 -8.69 25.15
CA THR A 520 -12.27 -9.65 24.12
C THR A 520 -11.80 -10.94 24.76
N LEU A 521 -12.49 -12.05 24.47
CA LEU A 521 -12.15 -13.37 24.97
C LEU A 521 -11.69 -14.29 23.85
N ARG A 522 -10.53 -14.92 24.00
CA ARG A 522 -9.99 -15.91 23.07
C ARG A 522 -9.69 -17.23 23.76
N ASP A 523 -9.91 -18.33 23.05
CA ASP A 523 -9.63 -19.66 23.58
C ASP A 523 -9.44 -20.69 22.45
N GLY A 524 -8.63 -21.72 22.68
CA GLY A 524 -8.31 -22.75 21.70
C GLY A 524 -8.26 -24.17 22.28
N ASP A 525 -8.92 -25.12 21.61
CA ASP A 525 -8.96 -26.54 21.99
C ASP A 525 -9.44 -26.84 23.43
N GLY A 526 -9.71 -28.12 23.73
CA GLY A 526 -10.13 -28.59 25.07
C GLY A 526 -11.51 -28.10 25.58
N ILE A 527 -11.80 -28.33 26.86
CA ILE A 527 -13.15 -28.14 27.44
C ILE A 527 -13.21 -26.80 28.16
N ASN A 528 -13.77 -25.79 27.49
CA ASN A 528 -13.67 -24.41 27.95
C ASN A 528 -15.00 -23.84 28.41
N VAL A 529 -14.92 -22.88 29.32
CA VAL A 529 -16.05 -22.11 29.86
C VAL A 529 -15.72 -20.63 29.77
N LEU A 530 -16.40 -19.93 28.86
CA LEU A 530 -16.26 -18.50 28.63
C LEU A 530 -17.53 -17.79 29.09
N ASN A 531 -17.36 -16.67 29.81
CA ASN A 531 -18.44 -15.79 30.23
C ASN A 531 -17.99 -14.33 30.08
N ALA A 532 -18.39 -13.64 29.01
CA ALA A 532 -17.87 -12.31 28.71
C ALA A 532 -18.40 -11.26 29.71
N GLY A 533 -19.72 -11.07 29.81
CA GLY A 533 -20.32 -10.40 30.96
C GLY A 533 -21.31 -9.30 30.59
N ASN A 534 -21.00 -8.04 30.90
CA ASN A 534 -21.79 -6.89 30.43
C ASN A 534 -20.88 -6.00 29.59
N GLY A 535 -21.35 -5.55 28.44
CA GLY A 535 -20.54 -4.84 27.45
C GLY A 535 -20.84 -5.43 26.08
N ASP A 536 -20.45 -4.73 25.02
CA ASP A 536 -20.52 -5.28 23.67
C ASP A 536 -19.25 -6.12 23.47
N ASP A 537 -19.35 -7.43 23.69
CA ASP A 537 -18.20 -8.33 23.83
C ASP A 537 -17.82 -9.04 22.51
N GLU A 538 -16.52 -9.31 22.32
CA GLU A 538 -15.99 -10.13 21.22
C GLU A 538 -15.44 -11.46 21.75
N ILE A 539 -15.89 -12.58 21.20
CA ILE A 539 -15.50 -13.92 21.65
C ILE A 539 -15.03 -14.76 20.47
N ASP A 540 -13.78 -15.22 20.47
CA ASP A 540 -13.20 -16.07 19.42
C ASP A 540 -12.77 -17.43 19.98
N VAL A 541 -13.28 -18.51 19.38
CA VAL A 541 -13.00 -19.88 19.79
C VAL A 541 -12.63 -20.74 18.58
N ASP A 542 -11.43 -21.30 18.61
CA ASP A 542 -10.91 -22.23 17.61
C ASP A 542 -10.78 -23.66 18.16
N ILE A 543 -11.51 -24.61 17.57
CA ILE A 543 -11.57 -26.01 18.04
C ILE A 543 -11.03 -26.95 16.97
N LYS A 544 -9.91 -27.63 17.28
CA LYS A 544 -9.23 -28.59 16.40
C LYS A 544 -9.25 -30.02 16.92
N THR A 545 -9.62 -30.22 18.19
CA THR A 545 -9.56 -31.50 18.88
C THR A 545 -10.95 -32.07 19.20
N ALA A 546 -11.19 -33.34 18.87
CA ALA A 546 -12.47 -34.00 19.19
C ALA A 546 -12.69 -34.14 20.71
N GLY A 547 -13.87 -33.73 21.18
CA GLY A 547 -14.26 -33.78 22.61
C GLY A 547 -13.92 -32.51 23.40
N ALA A 548 -13.46 -31.47 22.71
CA ALA A 548 -13.29 -30.11 23.20
C ALA A 548 -14.66 -29.38 23.25
N ASP A 549 -15.50 -29.75 24.22
CA ASP A 549 -16.82 -29.11 24.36
C ASP A 549 -16.68 -27.73 25.02
N THR A 550 -17.15 -26.67 24.35
CA THR A 550 -17.08 -25.29 24.86
C THR A 550 -18.45 -24.75 25.24
N THR A 551 -18.51 -23.98 26.32
CA THR A 551 -19.70 -23.23 26.73
C THR A 551 -19.37 -21.74 26.76
N ILE A 552 -20.16 -20.95 26.04
CA ILE A 552 -20.04 -19.50 25.89
C ILE A 552 -21.33 -18.86 26.42
N ALA A 553 -21.18 -17.89 27.30
CA ALA A 553 -22.22 -16.93 27.66
C ALA A 553 -21.67 -15.54 27.35
N ALA A 554 -22.25 -14.85 26.36
CA ALA A 554 -21.75 -13.53 25.97
C ALA A 554 -22.21 -12.49 27.00
N GLY A 555 -23.52 -12.35 27.20
CA GLY A 555 -24.08 -11.77 28.41
C GLY A 555 -25.06 -10.65 28.12
N ALA A 556 -24.68 -9.40 28.35
CA ALA A 556 -25.53 -8.25 28.08
C ALA A 556 -24.80 -7.17 27.30
N GLY A 557 -25.31 -6.83 26.13
CA GLY A 557 -24.65 -6.00 25.12
C GLY A 557 -24.98 -6.57 23.75
N ASP A 558 -24.55 -5.90 22.69
CA ASP A 558 -24.64 -6.43 21.33
C ASP A 558 -23.34 -7.20 21.04
N ASP A 559 -23.35 -8.52 21.27
CA ASP A 559 -22.12 -9.34 21.31
C ASP A 559 -21.79 -9.99 19.95
N GLU A 560 -20.49 -10.17 19.66
CA GLU A 560 -19.98 -10.91 18.49
C GLU A 560 -19.25 -12.20 18.91
N ILE A 561 -19.69 -13.33 18.37
CA ILE A 561 -19.16 -14.66 18.73
C ILE A 561 -18.66 -15.41 17.49
N TYR A 562 -17.36 -15.62 17.39
CA TYR A 562 -16.68 -16.35 16.33
C TYR A 562 -16.33 -17.77 16.79
N VAL A 563 -16.81 -18.77 16.06
CA VAL A 563 -16.59 -20.19 16.37
C VAL A 563 -16.15 -20.94 15.13
N THR A 564 -14.89 -21.38 15.15
CA THR A 564 -14.31 -22.23 14.13
C THR A 564 -14.16 -23.66 14.65
N ILE A 565 -14.75 -24.65 13.96
CA ILE A 565 -14.66 -26.07 14.38
C ILE A 565 -14.14 -26.90 13.20
N ASN A 566 -12.88 -27.31 13.27
CA ASN A 566 -12.21 -27.99 12.17
C ASN A 566 -11.57 -29.33 12.56
N GLY A 567 -11.83 -30.39 11.79
CA GLY A 567 -11.12 -31.66 11.91
C GLY A 567 -11.62 -32.59 13.03
N THR A 568 -12.72 -32.23 13.70
CA THR A 568 -13.25 -32.97 14.87
C THR A 568 -14.45 -33.86 14.57
N GLY A 569 -15.05 -33.76 13.38
CA GLY A 569 -16.35 -34.36 13.08
C GLY A 569 -17.49 -33.77 13.93
N PRO A 570 -18.73 -34.31 13.87
CA PRO A 570 -19.92 -33.70 14.46
C PRO A 570 -20.07 -33.94 15.98
N THR A 571 -19.02 -34.42 16.65
CA THR A 571 -19.09 -34.87 18.05
C THR A 571 -18.80 -33.80 19.09
N VAL A 572 -18.11 -32.73 18.70
CA VAL A 572 -17.89 -31.54 19.54
C VAL A 572 -19.23 -30.84 19.76
N VAL A 573 -19.47 -30.35 20.97
CA VAL A 573 -20.64 -29.53 21.28
C VAL A 573 -20.23 -28.16 21.81
N VAL A 574 -20.46 -27.13 21.00
CA VAL A 574 -20.37 -25.72 21.42
C VAL A 574 -21.76 -25.22 21.78
N ARG A 575 -21.89 -24.62 22.97
CA ARG A 575 -23.13 -24.01 23.46
C ARG A 575 -22.91 -22.52 23.58
N ILE A 576 -23.69 -21.74 22.84
CA ILE A 576 -23.64 -20.28 22.83
C ILE A 576 -24.96 -19.76 23.39
N ASP A 577 -24.89 -18.83 24.33
CA ASP A 577 -25.99 -18.02 24.81
C ASP A 577 -25.55 -16.56 24.62
N GLY A 578 -26.12 -15.86 23.63
CA GLY A 578 -25.78 -14.45 23.36
C GLY A 578 -26.22 -13.59 24.53
N GLY A 579 -27.51 -13.64 24.85
CA GLY A 579 -28.00 -13.20 26.14
C GLY A 579 -28.99 -12.05 25.99
N ALA A 580 -28.57 -10.83 26.31
CA ALA A 580 -29.41 -9.65 26.26
C ALA A 580 -28.80 -8.56 25.37
N GLY A 581 -29.28 -8.48 24.14
CA GLY A 581 -28.95 -7.44 23.18
C GLY A 581 -29.33 -7.92 21.80
N THR A 582 -28.54 -7.55 20.79
CA THR A 582 -28.62 -8.06 19.43
C THR A 582 -27.33 -8.81 19.13
N ASP A 583 -27.35 -10.12 19.33
CA ASP A 583 -26.11 -10.91 19.31
C ASP A 583 -25.88 -11.54 17.93
N TYR A 584 -24.61 -11.58 17.50
CA TYR A 584 -24.17 -12.11 16.22
C TYR A 584 -23.24 -13.31 16.40
N ALA A 585 -23.60 -14.45 15.80
CA ALA A 585 -22.76 -15.66 15.85
C ALA A 585 -22.22 -16.04 14.46
N TRP A 586 -20.89 -16.05 14.32
CA TRP A 586 -20.16 -16.57 13.17
C TRP A 586 -19.73 -18.03 13.41
N ILE A 587 -20.15 -18.93 12.54
CA ILE A 587 -19.95 -20.37 12.71
C ILE A 587 -19.34 -20.95 11.44
N ASP A 588 -18.08 -21.41 11.53
CA ASP A 588 -17.43 -22.16 10.45
C ASP A 588 -17.54 -23.67 10.69
N ARG A 589 -18.24 -24.36 9.78
CA ARG A 589 -18.39 -25.82 9.70
C ARG A 589 -18.12 -26.33 8.27
N ASN A 590 -17.27 -25.66 7.50
CA ASN A 590 -16.94 -26.03 6.13
C ASN A 590 -16.23 -27.40 5.99
N ASP A 591 -15.66 -27.92 7.08
CA ASP A 591 -14.95 -29.20 7.14
C ASP A 591 -15.84 -30.45 6.99
N LEU A 592 -17.16 -30.27 7.09
CA LEU A 592 -18.12 -31.34 7.28
C LEU A 592 -18.76 -31.81 5.97
N ASN A 593 -19.08 -33.10 5.87
CA ASN A 593 -19.68 -33.71 4.67
C ASN A 593 -21.04 -34.38 4.95
N VAL A 594 -21.83 -33.77 5.82
CA VAL A 594 -23.12 -34.28 6.29
C VAL A 594 -24.18 -33.22 6.15
N ASP A 595 -25.41 -33.63 5.81
CA ASP A 595 -26.55 -32.71 5.75
C ASP A 595 -26.75 -32.00 7.10
N MET A 596 -26.66 -30.68 7.10
CA MET A 596 -26.93 -29.82 8.24
C MET A 596 -28.28 -29.13 8.08
N SER A 597 -28.92 -28.85 9.21
CA SER A 597 -30.16 -28.08 9.18
C SER A 597 -30.23 -27.10 10.34
N PHE A 598 -30.70 -25.90 10.03
CA PHE A 598 -30.77 -24.78 10.95
C PHE A 598 -32.01 -23.94 10.67
N THR A 599 -32.58 -23.39 11.73
CA THR A 599 -33.62 -22.37 11.65
C THR A 599 -33.42 -21.46 12.84
N LEU A 600 -33.15 -20.18 12.57
CA LEU A 600 -32.88 -19.22 13.62
C LEU A 600 -34.12 -19.05 14.50
N SER A 601 -33.92 -19.19 15.81
CA SER A 601 -34.92 -18.95 16.85
C SER A 601 -34.22 -18.83 18.19
N ALA A 602 -34.94 -18.33 19.20
CA ALA A 602 -34.38 -18.05 20.54
C ALA A 602 -33.71 -19.26 21.24
N ASP A 603 -34.00 -20.51 20.85
CA ASP A 603 -33.30 -21.71 21.32
C ASP A 603 -33.29 -22.73 20.18
N THR A 604 -32.17 -22.81 19.47
CA THR A 604 -32.03 -23.60 18.26
C THR A 604 -30.72 -24.39 18.24
N LYS A 605 -30.65 -25.34 17.32
CA LYS A 605 -29.48 -26.19 17.16
C LYS A 605 -29.18 -26.32 15.67
N LEU A 606 -27.93 -26.10 15.31
CA LEU A 606 -27.39 -26.56 14.02
C LEU A 606 -27.33 -28.09 14.08
N ALA A 607 -28.27 -28.77 13.43
CA ALA A 607 -28.27 -30.22 13.42
C ALA A 607 -27.06 -30.73 12.64
N ASN A 608 -26.35 -31.72 13.19
CA ASN A 608 -25.13 -32.33 12.64
C ASN A 608 -23.88 -31.44 12.55
N GLY A 609 -23.98 -30.11 12.61
CA GLY A 609 -22.87 -29.25 13.04
C GLY A 609 -22.83 -29.19 14.57
N GLY A 610 -21.71 -29.04 15.25
CA GLY A 610 -21.65 -29.17 16.72
C GLY A 610 -22.33 -28.08 17.56
N VAL A 611 -23.22 -27.22 17.05
CA VAL A 611 -23.53 -25.92 17.67
C VAL A 611 -24.97 -25.82 18.17
N ILE A 612 -25.14 -25.30 19.39
CA ILE A 612 -26.42 -24.96 20.00
C ILE A 612 -26.41 -23.45 20.30
N LEU A 613 -27.41 -22.72 19.80
CA LEU A 613 -27.55 -21.28 19.96
C LEU A 613 -28.77 -20.94 20.82
N ARG A 614 -28.63 -19.98 21.71
CA ARG A 614 -29.72 -19.34 22.46
C ARG A 614 -29.55 -17.84 22.45
N ASN A 615 -30.67 -17.13 22.37
CA ASN A 615 -30.70 -15.66 22.39
C ASN A 615 -29.62 -15.07 21.44
N VAL A 616 -29.68 -15.46 20.17
CA VAL A 616 -28.85 -14.94 19.10
C VAL A 616 -29.79 -14.49 18.00
N GLU A 617 -29.61 -13.27 17.52
CA GLU A 617 -30.53 -12.58 16.61
C GLU A 617 -30.02 -12.53 15.18
N ARG A 618 -28.70 -12.67 14.97
CA ARG A 618 -28.04 -12.70 13.66
C ARG A 618 -27.04 -13.84 13.57
N VAL A 619 -26.87 -14.42 12.39
CA VAL A 619 -25.91 -15.50 12.18
C VAL A 619 -25.12 -15.38 10.87
N HIS A 620 -23.87 -15.79 10.95
CA HIS A 620 -23.10 -16.24 9.80
C HIS A 620 -22.84 -17.74 9.94
N ILE A 621 -23.18 -18.53 8.92
CA ILE A 621 -22.92 -19.98 8.94
C ILE A 621 -22.29 -20.43 7.64
N GLU A 622 -21.09 -21.00 7.74
CA GLU A 622 -20.45 -21.74 6.65
C GLU A 622 -20.68 -23.25 6.81
N THR A 623 -21.12 -23.91 5.73
CA THR A 623 -21.39 -25.35 5.72
C THR A 623 -20.66 -26.06 4.59
N GLY A 624 -20.20 -27.28 4.86
CA GLY A 624 -19.39 -28.05 3.90
C GLY A 624 -20.20 -28.73 2.78
N SER A 625 -19.96 -30.02 2.54
CA SER A 625 -20.44 -30.74 1.34
C SER A 625 -21.80 -31.46 1.50
N GLY A 626 -22.64 -31.04 2.46
CA GLY A 626 -23.92 -31.67 2.79
C GLY A 626 -25.06 -31.20 1.88
N ASN A 627 -26.26 -31.77 1.98
CA ASN A 627 -27.45 -31.07 1.47
C ASN A 627 -28.06 -30.30 2.63
N ASP A 628 -27.64 -29.05 2.75
CA ASP A 628 -27.83 -28.20 3.89
C ASP A 628 -29.12 -27.39 3.78
N ARG A 629 -29.75 -27.13 4.92
CA ARG A 629 -31.00 -26.38 4.99
C ARG A 629 -30.93 -25.33 6.08
N LEU A 630 -30.66 -24.09 5.70
CA LEU A 630 -30.46 -22.97 6.61
C LEU A 630 -31.60 -21.96 6.45
N THR A 631 -32.01 -21.35 7.56
CA THR A 631 -33.07 -20.34 7.56
C THR A 631 -32.75 -19.30 8.63
N GLY A 632 -32.62 -18.05 8.22
CA GLY A 632 -32.32 -16.87 9.01
C GLY A 632 -33.52 -16.36 9.80
N GLY A 633 -33.42 -15.10 10.22
CA GLY A 633 -34.29 -14.41 11.16
C GLY A 633 -35.05 -13.24 10.56
N ALA A 634 -34.86 -12.06 11.15
CA ALA A 634 -35.51 -10.82 10.73
C ALA A 634 -34.52 -9.65 10.65
N LEU A 635 -33.23 -9.97 10.75
CA LEU A 635 -32.08 -9.10 10.69
C LEU A 635 -31.08 -9.75 9.73
N ASP A 636 -30.11 -8.96 9.29
CA ASP A 636 -29.10 -9.34 8.29
C ASP A 636 -28.32 -10.61 8.69
N ASP A 637 -28.52 -11.68 7.94
CA ASP A 637 -27.88 -12.99 8.09
C ASP A 637 -26.99 -13.32 6.88
N GLU A 638 -25.99 -14.16 7.09
CA GLU A 638 -25.11 -14.65 6.03
C GLU A 638 -25.00 -16.18 6.04
N PHE A 639 -25.22 -16.79 4.88
CA PHE A 639 -25.04 -18.23 4.71
C PHE A 639 -24.12 -18.53 3.55
N LYS A 640 -23.13 -19.39 3.78
CA LYS A 640 -22.24 -19.94 2.75
C LYS A 640 -22.30 -21.45 2.79
N ALA A 641 -23.08 -22.03 1.89
CA ALA A 641 -23.06 -23.46 1.63
C ALA A 641 -22.08 -23.75 0.49
N PHE A 642 -21.25 -24.78 0.63
CA PHE A 642 -20.18 -25.05 -0.34
C PHE A 642 -20.59 -26.05 -1.42
N ALA A 643 -20.90 -27.30 -1.09
CA ALA A 643 -21.30 -28.27 -2.11
C ALA A 643 -22.51 -29.04 -1.61
N GLY A 644 -23.49 -29.34 -2.45
CA GLY A 644 -24.75 -29.82 -1.90
C GLY A 644 -25.92 -29.76 -2.86
N ASN A 645 -27.12 -29.74 -2.29
CA ASN A 645 -28.33 -29.26 -2.95
C ASN A 645 -29.06 -28.54 -1.84
N ASP A 646 -28.71 -27.29 -1.68
CA ASP A 646 -28.87 -26.55 -0.46
C ASP A 646 -30.13 -25.70 -0.51
N VAL A 647 -30.70 -25.43 0.66
CA VAL A 647 -31.85 -24.56 0.77
C VAL A 647 -31.59 -23.49 1.80
N LEU A 648 -31.31 -22.29 1.32
CA LEU A 648 -30.96 -21.12 2.12
C LEU A 648 -32.11 -20.11 2.06
N SER A 649 -32.45 -19.51 3.20
CA SER A 649 -33.52 -18.52 3.30
C SER A 649 -33.15 -17.45 4.31
N GLY A 650 -33.07 -16.18 3.91
CA GLY A 650 -32.75 -15.06 4.80
C GLY A 650 -33.94 -14.61 5.66
N LEU A 651 -35.11 -14.53 5.03
CA LEU A 651 -36.41 -14.07 5.53
C LEU A 651 -36.55 -12.55 5.61
N GLY A 652 -35.74 -11.85 6.38
CA GLY A 652 -35.73 -10.39 6.31
C GLY A 652 -34.55 -9.79 7.04
N GLY A 653 -34.23 -8.55 6.72
CA GLY A 653 -32.86 -8.06 6.85
C GLY A 653 -32.20 -8.05 5.46
N ASN A 654 -31.04 -7.44 5.35
CA ASN A 654 -30.25 -7.45 4.12
C ASN A 654 -29.32 -8.68 4.15
N ASP A 655 -29.75 -9.77 3.54
CA ASP A 655 -29.15 -11.08 3.68
C ASP A 655 -28.15 -11.39 2.56
N THR A 656 -27.10 -12.15 2.86
CA THR A 656 -26.14 -12.66 1.85
C THR A 656 -26.14 -14.18 1.82
N LEU A 657 -26.53 -14.76 0.68
CA LEU A 657 -26.71 -16.21 0.53
C LEU A 657 -25.83 -16.74 -0.61
N PHE A 658 -24.95 -17.69 -0.30
CA PHE A 658 -24.09 -18.37 -1.26
C PHE A 658 -24.40 -19.87 -1.26
N GLY A 659 -24.89 -20.38 -2.40
CA GLY A 659 -25.33 -21.78 -2.57
C GLY A 659 -24.20 -22.77 -2.83
N GLY A 660 -23.20 -22.36 -3.61
CA GLY A 660 -22.07 -23.20 -3.98
C GLY A 660 -22.35 -24.19 -5.12
N GLU A 661 -21.67 -25.34 -5.13
CA GLU A 661 -21.86 -26.41 -6.12
C GLU A 661 -23.13 -27.20 -5.78
N GLY A 662 -24.13 -27.27 -6.66
CA GLY A 662 -25.35 -27.96 -6.29
C GLY A 662 -26.59 -27.54 -7.05
N ALA A 663 -27.71 -28.24 -6.86
CA ALA A 663 -29.00 -27.71 -7.27
C ALA A 663 -29.69 -27.07 -6.07
N ASP A 664 -29.45 -25.78 -5.90
CA ASP A 664 -29.74 -25.01 -4.71
C ASP A 664 -31.02 -24.20 -4.84
N THR A 665 -31.56 -23.80 -3.69
CA THR A 665 -32.73 -22.94 -3.58
C THR A 665 -32.43 -21.83 -2.59
N LEU A 666 -32.26 -20.61 -3.09
CA LEU A 666 -31.94 -19.41 -2.33
C LEU A 666 -33.16 -18.49 -2.30
N SER A 667 -33.50 -17.94 -1.13
CA SER A 667 -34.58 -16.98 -0.96
C SER A 667 -34.13 -15.87 -0.03
N GLY A 668 -34.01 -14.63 -0.53
CA GLY A 668 -33.62 -13.45 0.23
C GLY A 668 -34.67 -13.14 1.29
N GLY A 669 -35.77 -12.52 0.90
CA GLY A 669 -36.90 -12.23 1.79
C GLY A 669 -37.30 -10.77 1.73
N ASP A 670 -37.46 -10.12 2.88
CA ASP A 670 -37.68 -8.68 2.99
C ASP A 670 -36.34 -7.96 3.30
N GLY A 671 -35.78 -7.19 2.38
CA GLY A 671 -34.52 -6.46 2.54
C GLY A 671 -33.77 -6.36 1.22
N ASP A 672 -32.66 -5.64 1.18
CA ASP A 672 -31.81 -5.54 -0.01
C ASP A 672 -30.81 -6.72 0.04
N ASP A 673 -31.12 -7.83 -0.66
CA ASP A 673 -30.44 -9.11 -0.53
C ASP A 673 -29.41 -9.39 -1.64
N VAL A 674 -28.39 -10.20 -1.34
CA VAL A 674 -27.39 -10.66 -2.31
C VAL A 674 -27.36 -12.18 -2.39
N LEU A 675 -27.72 -12.75 -3.54
CA LEU A 675 -27.83 -14.19 -3.74
C LEU A 675 -26.85 -14.67 -4.81
N TRP A 676 -25.98 -15.61 -4.43
CA TRP A 676 -24.95 -16.21 -5.27
C TRP A 676 -25.20 -17.69 -5.53
N ALA A 677 -25.67 -18.01 -6.73
CA ALA A 677 -25.73 -19.39 -7.25
C ALA A 677 -24.60 -19.71 -8.23
N ARG A 678 -23.81 -18.72 -8.63
CA ARG A 678 -22.64 -18.93 -9.48
C ARG A 678 -21.52 -19.60 -8.67
N ASP A 679 -21.08 -20.77 -9.10
CA ASP A 679 -19.86 -21.41 -8.60
C ASP A 679 -18.86 -21.82 -9.71
N GLY A 680 -17.60 -22.06 -9.34
CA GLY A 680 -16.47 -22.20 -10.27
C GLY A 680 -16.40 -23.51 -11.09
N LEU A 681 -16.18 -23.37 -12.40
CA LEU A 681 -15.81 -24.39 -13.41
C LEU A 681 -16.75 -25.61 -13.55
N ALA A 682 -17.83 -25.38 -14.30
CA ALA A 682 -18.77 -26.36 -14.87
C ALA A 682 -19.92 -26.88 -13.99
N ASP A 683 -20.41 -26.10 -13.02
CA ASP A 683 -21.71 -26.43 -12.46
C ASP A 683 -22.79 -26.36 -13.57
N ALA A 684 -23.56 -27.44 -13.68
CA ALA A 684 -24.65 -27.61 -14.63
C ALA A 684 -25.95 -28.00 -13.92
N SER A 685 -25.92 -27.95 -12.59
CA SER A 685 -27.08 -28.01 -11.74
C SER A 685 -27.92 -26.75 -11.95
N ALA A 686 -29.17 -26.79 -11.51
CA ALA A 686 -30.12 -25.75 -11.84
C ALA A 686 -30.63 -25.14 -10.56
N ASP A 687 -30.20 -23.91 -10.29
CA ASP A 687 -30.51 -23.21 -9.07
C ASP A 687 -31.81 -22.42 -9.18
N THR A 688 -32.39 -22.16 -8.02
CA THR A 688 -33.60 -21.34 -7.90
C THR A 688 -33.36 -20.21 -6.91
N LEU A 689 -33.40 -18.98 -7.39
CA LEU A 689 -33.22 -17.76 -6.60
C LEU A 689 -34.53 -16.95 -6.57
N ASP A 690 -34.88 -16.42 -5.42
CA ASP A 690 -36.01 -15.51 -5.19
C ASP A 690 -35.54 -14.37 -4.29
N GLY A 691 -35.34 -13.18 -4.83
CA GLY A 691 -34.87 -11.99 -4.09
C GLY A 691 -35.89 -11.60 -3.02
N GLY A 692 -37.12 -11.35 -3.45
CA GLY A 692 -38.25 -11.07 -2.56
C GLY A 692 -38.64 -9.60 -2.62
N ALA A 693 -38.43 -8.87 -1.54
CA ALA A 693 -38.84 -7.48 -1.40
C ALA A 693 -37.68 -6.60 -0.94
N GLY A 694 -37.15 -5.80 -1.85
CA GLY A 694 -36.04 -4.87 -1.64
C GLY A 694 -35.33 -4.69 -2.97
N ASN A 695 -34.13 -4.15 -2.98
CA ASN A 695 -33.31 -4.06 -4.19
C ASN A 695 -32.28 -5.19 -4.15
N ASP A 696 -32.55 -6.25 -4.89
CA ASP A 696 -31.80 -7.50 -4.76
C ASP A 696 -30.79 -7.71 -5.88
N ASP A 697 -29.61 -8.24 -5.54
CA ASP A 697 -28.56 -8.64 -6.48
C ASP A 697 -28.54 -10.17 -6.63
N LEU A 698 -28.93 -10.69 -7.80
CA LEU A 698 -29.03 -12.13 -8.06
C LEU A 698 -27.99 -12.59 -9.09
N HIS A 699 -27.04 -13.40 -8.66
CA HIS A 699 -25.97 -13.95 -9.49
C HIS A 699 -26.31 -15.38 -9.95
N ILE A 700 -26.49 -15.55 -11.26
CA ILE A 700 -26.90 -16.80 -11.90
C ILE A 700 -25.96 -17.21 -13.04
N ASN A 701 -25.95 -18.51 -13.34
CA ASN A 701 -25.25 -19.09 -14.49
C ASN A 701 -26.22 -19.94 -15.36
N LYS A 702 -25.68 -20.94 -16.08
CA LYS A 702 -26.47 -21.81 -16.96
C LYS A 702 -27.19 -22.92 -16.19
N GLY A 703 -28.52 -22.88 -16.26
CA GLY A 703 -29.40 -23.84 -15.59
C GLY A 703 -30.46 -23.13 -14.76
N ASP A 704 -30.10 -21.92 -14.33
CA ASP A 704 -30.72 -21.28 -13.18
C ASP A 704 -31.99 -20.51 -13.47
N THR A 705 -32.73 -20.31 -12.40
CA THR A 705 -33.99 -19.60 -12.43
C THR A 705 -34.03 -18.56 -11.33
N ALA A 706 -34.23 -17.30 -11.69
CA ALA A 706 -34.24 -16.18 -10.74
C ALA A 706 -35.53 -15.36 -10.81
N ALA A 707 -35.98 -14.85 -9.68
CA ALA A 707 -37.00 -13.80 -9.60
C ALA A 707 -36.48 -12.70 -8.67
N GLY A 708 -36.45 -11.44 -9.12
CA GLY A 708 -36.05 -10.31 -8.28
C GLY A 708 -37.14 -10.04 -7.25
N GLY A 709 -38.30 -9.55 -7.71
CA GLY A 709 -39.50 -9.51 -6.88
C GLY A 709 -40.09 -8.10 -6.84
N THR A 710 -40.07 -7.45 -5.68
CA THR A 710 -40.47 -6.04 -5.57
C THR A 710 -39.32 -5.15 -5.16
N GLY A 711 -38.88 -4.30 -6.07
CA GLY A 711 -37.94 -3.21 -5.82
C GLY A 711 -37.24 -2.85 -7.12
N ASN A 712 -35.96 -2.50 -7.06
CA ASN A 712 -35.11 -2.35 -8.24
C ASN A 712 -34.04 -3.45 -8.21
N ASP A 713 -34.32 -4.56 -8.89
CA ASP A 713 -33.51 -5.76 -8.79
C ASP A 713 -32.51 -5.86 -9.94
N ARG A 714 -31.34 -6.41 -9.66
CA ARG A 714 -30.26 -6.62 -10.64
C ARG A 714 -29.99 -8.10 -10.80
N VAL A 715 -29.79 -8.51 -12.06
CA VAL A 715 -29.36 -9.88 -12.38
C VAL A 715 -27.98 -9.86 -13.01
N PHE A 716 -27.10 -10.70 -12.47
CA PHE A 716 -25.78 -11.01 -13.03
C PHE A 716 -25.88 -12.38 -13.71
N VAL A 717 -25.67 -12.40 -15.02
CA VAL A 717 -25.83 -13.58 -15.86
C VAL A 717 -24.47 -13.98 -16.41
N ASP A 718 -23.87 -15.03 -15.85
CA ASP A 718 -22.55 -15.52 -16.28
C ASP A 718 -22.64 -16.76 -17.18
N PHE A 719 -22.10 -16.62 -18.39
CA PHE A 719 -21.99 -17.66 -19.41
C PHE A 719 -20.54 -17.85 -19.91
N TRP A 720 -19.52 -17.27 -19.25
CA TRP A 720 -18.12 -17.21 -19.72
C TRP A 720 -17.57 -18.56 -20.20
N GLU A 721 -17.95 -19.66 -19.53
CA GLU A 721 -17.45 -21.00 -19.84
C GLU A 721 -18.20 -21.71 -20.96
N GLU A 722 -19.38 -21.22 -21.33
CA GLU A 722 -20.25 -21.86 -22.30
C GLU A 722 -19.72 -21.72 -23.73
N THR A 723 -20.14 -22.64 -24.59
CA THR A 723 -19.67 -22.68 -26.00
C THR A 723 -20.79 -22.41 -27.00
N ALA A 724 -22.02 -22.34 -26.53
CA ALA A 724 -23.19 -22.07 -27.33
C ALA A 724 -23.71 -20.67 -27.00
N GLY A 725 -23.82 -19.83 -28.02
CA GLY A 725 -24.35 -18.49 -27.86
C GLY A 725 -25.83 -18.48 -27.46
N VAL A 726 -26.22 -17.43 -26.76
CA VAL A 726 -27.56 -17.14 -26.27
C VAL A 726 -28.20 -16.00 -27.05
N THR A 727 -29.53 -15.93 -27.02
CA THR A 727 -30.25 -14.84 -27.68
C THR A 727 -31.46 -14.44 -26.86
N PHE A 728 -31.42 -13.24 -26.29
CA PHE A 728 -32.54 -12.71 -25.51
C PHE A 728 -32.59 -11.18 -25.56
N THR A 729 -33.71 -10.64 -25.12
CA THR A 729 -33.92 -9.20 -24.92
C THR A 729 -34.33 -9.02 -23.48
N PHE A 730 -33.59 -8.19 -22.75
CA PHE A 730 -33.85 -7.86 -21.37
C PHE A 730 -35.15 -7.08 -21.22
N GLY A 731 -35.80 -7.24 -20.08
CA GLY A 731 -37.01 -6.53 -19.73
C GLY A 731 -37.64 -7.10 -18.46
N THR A 732 -38.54 -6.32 -17.85
CA THR A 732 -39.12 -6.60 -16.53
C THR A 732 -40.05 -7.82 -16.47
N GLY A 733 -40.41 -8.40 -17.61
CA GLY A 733 -41.19 -9.64 -17.68
C GLY A 733 -40.33 -10.89 -17.50
N THR A 734 -40.89 -12.08 -17.77
CA THR A 734 -40.07 -13.30 -17.85
C THR A 734 -39.17 -13.28 -19.08
N VAL A 735 -37.86 -13.27 -18.87
CA VAL A 735 -36.82 -13.39 -19.89
C VAL A 735 -36.31 -14.82 -19.90
N ASN A 736 -36.29 -15.46 -21.07
CA ASN A 736 -35.68 -16.77 -21.24
C ASN A 736 -34.34 -16.56 -21.94
N VAL A 737 -33.24 -16.78 -21.23
CA VAL A 737 -31.88 -16.68 -21.79
C VAL A 737 -31.64 -17.87 -22.72
N ASN A 738 -32.04 -19.08 -22.28
CA ASN A 738 -32.03 -20.29 -23.11
C ASN A 738 -33.16 -21.26 -22.66
N ALA A 739 -33.04 -22.56 -22.95
CA ALA A 739 -34.06 -23.55 -22.60
C ALA A 739 -34.12 -23.90 -21.10
N THR A 740 -33.06 -23.64 -20.35
CA THR A 740 -32.89 -23.99 -18.94
C THR A 740 -32.78 -22.74 -18.07
N THR A 741 -32.09 -21.69 -18.52
CA THR A 741 -31.91 -20.43 -17.79
C THR A 741 -33.02 -19.41 -18.07
N ARG A 742 -33.60 -18.83 -17.01
CA ARG A 742 -34.61 -17.77 -17.10
C ARG A 742 -34.64 -16.89 -15.85
N PHE A 743 -35.00 -15.62 -16.01
CA PHE A 743 -35.23 -14.72 -14.89
C PHE A 743 -36.49 -13.86 -15.11
N SER A 744 -36.99 -13.21 -14.06
CA SER A 744 -38.14 -12.29 -14.15
C SER A 744 -38.13 -11.24 -13.05
N GLY A 745 -38.78 -10.10 -13.31
CA GLY A 745 -38.88 -9.02 -12.31
C GLY A 745 -37.51 -8.45 -11.98
N MET A 746 -36.73 -8.10 -13.01
CA MET A 746 -35.42 -7.47 -12.90
C MET A 746 -35.46 -6.11 -13.60
N GLU A 747 -34.71 -5.13 -13.09
CA GLU A 747 -34.64 -3.76 -13.58
C GLU A 747 -33.30 -3.42 -14.25
N SER A 748 -32.20 -4.08 -13.86
CA SER A 748 -30.86 -3.92 -14.46
C SER A 748 -30.20 -5.28 -14.76
N LEU A 749 -29.34 -5.29 -15.78
CA LEU A 749 -28.62 -6.48 -16.27
C LEU A 749 -27.10 -6.28 -16.21
N GLU A 750 -26.41 -7.29 -15.71
CA GLU A 750 -25.01 -7.56 -16.00
C GLU A 750 -24.90 -8.91 -16.71
N PHE A 751 -24.29 -8.95 -17.88
CA PHE A 751 -24.17 -10.13 -18.72
C PHE A 751 -22.71 -10.37 -19.11
N GLU A 752 -22.22 -11.56 -18.76
CA GLU A 752 -20.91 -12.08 -19.16
C GLU A 752 -21.15 -13.20 -20.18
N GLY A 753 -20.78 -12.95 -21.44
CA GLY A 753 -21.12 -13.76 -22.62
C GLY A 753 -20.48 -15.14 -22.69
N SER A 754 -20.84 -15.93 -23.69
CA SER A 754 -20.29 -17.25 -23.93
C SER A 754 -19.10 -17.22 -24.89
N ARG A 755 -18.57 -18.38 -25.27
CA ARG A 755 -17.61 -18.53 -26.39
C ARG A 755 -18.28 -18.77 -27.75
N GLY A 756 -19.59 -18.60 -27.85
CA GLY A 756 -20.35 -18.70 -29.10
C GLY A 756 -21.16 -17.43 -29.36
N ASN A 757 -21.68 -17.29 -30.58
CA ASN A 757 -22.33 -16.05 -31.02
C ASN A 757 -23.56 -15.65 -30.17
N ASP A 758 -23.38 -14.65 -29.33
CA ASP A 758 -24.38 -14.09 -28.44
C ASP A 758 -25.18 -12.96 -29.12
N THR A 759 -26.44 -12.80 -28.74
CA THR A 759 -27.29 -11.69 -29.20
C THR A 759 -28.14 -11.20 -28.06
N VAL A 760 -27.67 -10.14 -27.40
CA VAL A 760 -28.25 -9.57 -26.18
C VAL A 760 -28.67 -8.13 -26.44
N THR A 761 -29.78 -7.74 -25.84
CA THR A 761 -30.25 -6.35 -25.85
C THR A 761 -30.66 -6.00 -24.43
N GLY A 762 -30.01 -4.99 -23.84
CA GLY A 762 -30.30 -4.43 -22.53
C GLY A 762 -31.60 -3.63 -22.49
N GLY A 763 -31.80 -2.97 -21.36
CA GLY A 763 -33.03 -2.36 -20.90
C GLY A 763 -33.06 -0.85 -21.02
N ALA A 764 -33.52 -0.23 -19.93
CA ALA A 764 -33.77 1.21 -19.83
C ALA A 764 -32.92 1.89 -18.73
N LEU A 765 -32.12 1.10 -18.02
CA LEU A 765 -31.16 1.53 -17.01
C LEU A 765 -29.77 1.12 -17.49
N ALA A 766 -28.73 1.59 -16.80
CA ALA A 766 -27.36 1.21 -17.11
C ALA A 766 -27.17 -0.32 -17.00
N ASP A 767 -26.71 -0.92 -18.08
CA ASP A 767 -26.40 -2.34 -18.20
C ASP A 767 -24.92 -2.56 -18.52
N ARG A 768 -24.39 -3.73 -18.13
CA ARG A 768 -23.04 -4.17 -18.49
C ARG A 768 -23.13 -5.43 -19.34
N LEU A 769 -22.64 -5.39 -20.58
CA LEU A 769 -22.71 -6.49 -21.53
C LEU A 769 -21.30 -6.83 -22.05
N GLU A 770 -20.88 -8.08 -21.91
CA GLU A 770 -19.57 -8.56 -22.32
C GLU A 770 -19.75 -9.75 -23.25
N GLY A 771 -19.13 -9.73 -24.45
CA GLY A 771 -19.36 -10.75 -25.49
C GLY A 771 -18.48 -11.99 -25.37
N ASN A 772 -17.29 -11.88 -24.79
CA ASN A 772 -16.32 -12.95 -24.57
C ASN A 772 -15.76 -13.61 -25.82
N GLY A 773 -16.47 -14.52 -26.47
CA GLY A 773 -16.00 -15.10 -27.73
C GLY A 773 -17.15 -15.47 -28.63
N GLY A 774 -16.99 -15.30 -29.94
CA GLY A 774 -18.11 -15.48 -30.86
C GLY A 774 -18.14 -14.37 -31.90
N ASN A 775 -19.26 -14.26 -32.60
CA ASN A 775 -19.54 -13.06 -33.37
C ASN A 775 -20.82 -12.49 -32.81
N ASP A 776 -20.67 -11.58 -31.86
CA ASP A 776 -21.69 -11.22 -30.90
C ASP A 776 -22.46 -9.98 -31.36
N ILE A 777 -23.69 -9.83 -30.87
CA ILE A 777 -24.53 -8.66 -31.10
C ILE A 777 -25.01 -8.17 -29.74
N LEU A 778 -24.33 -7.17 -29.20
CA LEU A 778 -24.65 -6.54 -27.92
C LEU A 778 -25.32 -5.20 -28.19
N ARG A 779 -26.45 -4.94 -27.52
CA ARG A 779 -27.15 -3.65 -27.60
C ARG A 779 -27.44 -3.14 -26.20
N GLY A 780 -26.93 -1.99 -25.80
CA GLY A 780 -27.13 -1.40 -24.47
C GLY A 780 -28.60 -1.06 -24.23
N GLY A 781 -29.18 -0.25 -25.12
CA GLY A 781 -30.60 0.07 -25.08
C GLY A 781 -30.80 1.52 -24.72
N ALA A 782 -31.34 1.81 -23.55
CA ALA A 782 -31.35 3.16 -22.99
C ALA A 782 -30.71 3.11 -21.59
N GLY A 783 -29.99 4.15 -21.21
CA GLY A 783 -29.12 4.11 -20.03
C GLY A 783 -27.70 4.47 -20.42
N ASP A 784 -26.82 4.63 -19.43
CA ASP A 784 -25.39 4.82 -19.68
C ASP A 784 -24.75 3.43 -19.58
N ASP A 785 -24.55 2.75 -20.71
CA ASP A 785 -24.24 1.32 -20.77
C ASP A 785 -22.74 1.04 -20.95
N MET A 786 -22.29 -0.14 -20.51
CA MET A 786 -20.92 -0.63 -20.71
C MET A 786 -20.93 -1.88 -21.60
N LEU A 787 -20.29 -1.83 -22.77
CA LEU A 787 -20.24 -2.93 -23.72
C LEU A 787 -18.80 -3.34 -24.03
N SER A 788 -18.44 -4.61 -23.81
CA SER A 788 -17.14 -5.18 -24.18
C SER A 788 -17.30 -6.25 -25.26
N ASP A 789 -16.42 -6.28 -26.27
CA ASP A 789 -16.52 -7.20 -27.40
C ASP A 789 -16.06 -8.63 -27.05
N GLY A 790 -14.77 -8.83 -26.82
CA GLY A 790 -14.14 -10.15 -26.75
C GLY A 790 -13.59 -10.63 -28.10
N ALA A 791 -13.56 -11.94 -28.31
CA ALA A 791 -12.95 -12.58 -29.46
C ALA A 791 -13.95 -12.87 -30.60
N GLY A 792 -13.91 -12.08 -31.67
CA GLY A 792 -14.38 -12.49 -33.00
C GLY A 792 -14.82 -11.33 -33.87
N ALA A 793 -16.07 -11.34 -34.35
CA ALA A 793 -16.61 -10.36 -35.31
C ALA A 793 -17.88 -9.70 -34.77
N ASP A 794 -17.72 -8.70 -33.93
CA ASP A 794 -18.76 -8.30 -32.99
C ASP A 794 -19.52 -7.06 -33.45
N GLN A 795 -20.75 -6.88 -32.94
CA GLN A 795 -21.59 -5.72 -33.19
C GLN A 795 -22.08 -5.16 -31.87
N LEU A 796 -21.54 -4.01 -31.47
CA LEU A 796 -21.88 -3.33 -30.22
C LEU A 796 -22.67 -2.05 -30.57
N ASP A 797 -23.84 -1.88 -29.97
CA ASP A 797 -24.77 -0.76 -30.19
C ASP A 797 -25.16 -0.15 -28.84
N GLY A 798 -24.65 1.04 -28.49
CA GLY A 798 -24.87 1.66 -27.18
C GLY A 798 -26.34 2.03 -26.99
N GLY A 799 -26.89 2.79 -27.93
CA GLY A 799 -28.32 3.10 -27.96
C GLY A 799 -28.59 4.53 -27.52
N ALA A 800 -29.07 4.77 -26.30
CA ALA A 800 -29.37 6.11 -25.82
C ALA A 800 -28.83 6.33 -24.40
N GLY A 801 -27.93 7.30 -24.25
CA GLY A 801 -27.20 7.59 -23.02
C GLY A 801 -25.72 7.80 -23.35
N ASN A 802 -24.87 7.88 -22.33
CA ASN A 802 -23.44 8.01 -22.53
C ASN A 802 -22.78 6.64 -22.37
N ASP A 803 -22.53 5.97 -23.47
CA ASP A 803 -22.11 4.57 -23.46
C ASP A 803 -20.59 4.41 -23.48
N ASN A 804 -20.08 3.34 -22.89
CA ASN A 804 -18.66 3.00 -22.89
C ASN A 804 -18.43 1.66 -23.57
N PHE A 805 -17.62 1.68 -24.63
CA PHE A 805 -17.18 0.49 -25.34
C PHE A 805 -15.77 0.11 -24.94
N THR A 806 -15.52 -1.16 -24.66
CA THR A 806 -14.18 -1.70 -24.48
C THR A 806 -13.89 -2.71 -25.58
N ARG A 807 -12.69 -2.59 -26.17
CA ARG A 807 -12.14 -3.58 -27.09
C ARG A 807 -11.05 -4.39 -26.39
N GLU A 808 -11.23 -5.69 -26.28
CA GLU A 808 -10.28 -6.62 -25.65
C GLU A 808 -9.36 -7.29 -26.70
N ASP A 809 -8.10 -7.58 -26.35
CA ASP A 809 -7.13 -8.24 -27.26
C ASP A 809 -7.37 -9.77 -27.36
N GLY A 810 -8.47 -10.15 -27.99
CA GLY A 810 -8.81 -11.56 -28.27
C GLY A 810 -8.13 -12.12 -29.53
N ALA A 811 -7.55 -13.32 -29.44
CA ALA A 811 -6.99 -14.04 -30.59
C ALA A 811 -8.09 -14.51 -31.57
N GLY A 812 -8.30 -13.79 -32.68
CA GLY A 812 -9.29 -14.21 -33.70
C GLY A 812 -9.84 -13.12 -34.62
N ARG A 813 -9.08 -12.05 -34.84
CA ARG A 813 -9.56 -10.76 -35.36
C ARG A 813 -10.43 -10.85 -36.61
N ALA A 814 -11.72 -10.63 -36.44
CA ALA A 814 -12.60 -10.17 -37.50
C ALA A 814 -12.95 -8.69 -37.27
N VAL A 815 -13.82 -8.13 -38.11
CA VAL A 815 -14.09 -6.68 -38.11
C VAL A 815 -15.29 -6.40 -37.21
N ASP A 816 -15.03 -5.82 -36.05
CA ASP A 816 -16.08 -5.39 -35.11
C ASP A 816 -16.73 -4.09 -35.56
N ARG A 817 -17.98 -3.91 -35.15
CA ARG A 817 -18.79 -2.77 -35.49
C ARG A 817 -19.37 -2.15 -34.22
N PHE A 818 -18.92 -0.95 -33.92
CA PHE A 818 -19.45 -0.12 -32.84
C PHE A 818 -20.44 0.91 -33.38
N VAL A 819 -21.56 1.10 -32.70
CA VAL A 819 -22.59 2.11 -32.95
C VAL A 819 -22.87 2.79 -31.61
N GLY A 820 -22.49 4.06 -31.45
CA GLY A 820 -22.68 4.79 -30.19
C GLY A 820 -24.17 5.02 -29.88
N GLY A 821 -24.81 5.85 -30.70
CA GLY A 821 -26.24 6.14 -30.56
C GLY A 821 -26.49 7.60 -30.17
N ASP A 822 -27.48 7.85 -29.32
CA ASP A 822 -27.83 9.17 -28.79
C ASP A 822 -27.04 9.45 -27.49
N GLY A 823 -26.03 10.32 -27.51
CA GLY A 823 -25.33 10.77 -26.29
C GLY A 823 -23.85 11.02 -26.52
N ILE A 824 -23.03 10.87 -25.48
CA ILE A 824 -21.56 10.97 -25.55
C ILE A 824 -20.98 9.59 -25.25
N ASP A 825 -20.47 8.92 -26.28
CA ASP A 825 -19.95 7.56 -26.15
C ASP A 825 -18.43 7.51 -26.21
N THR A 826 -17.83 6.58 -25.48
CA THR A 826 -16.37 6.40 -25.37
C THR A 826 -15.97 5.02 -25.87
N LEU A 827 -14.81 4.90 -26.54
CA LEU A 827 -14.21 3.62 -26.93
C LEU A 827 -12.81 3.51 -26.32
N SER A 828 -12.58 2.48 -25.52
CA SER A 828 -11.32 2.17 -24.84
C SER A 828 -10.75 0.83 -25.32
N PHE A 829 -9.44 0.62 -25.21
CA PHE A 829 -8.77 -0.64 -25.58
C PHE A 829 -8.10 -1.24 -24.32
N GLN A 830 -8.33 -2.52 -24.03
CA GLN A 830 -7.82 -3.20 -22.83
C GLN A 830 -6.85 -4.34 -23.22
N GLY A 831 -5.63 -4.31 -22.67
CA GLY A 831 -4.50 -5.22 -22.95
C GLY A 831 -3.14 -4.55 -22.68
N ASP A 832 -2.01 -5.25 -22.81
CA ASP A 832 -0.60 -4.81 -22.57
C ASP A 832 -0.13 -3.57 -23.39
N ILE A 833 -1.05 -2.88 -24.05
CA ILE A 833 -0.83 -1.60 -24.70
C ILE A 833 -1.67 -0.56 -23.96
N ASN A 834 -1.01 0.37 -23.26
CA ASN A 834 -1.59 1.58 -22.67
C ASN A 834 -2.19 2.51 -23.75
N LEU A 835 -3.18 2.02 -24.50
CA LEU A 835 -3.78 2.66 -25.66
C LEU A 835 -5.20 3.11 -25.26
N SER A 836 -5.27 4.21 -24.52
CA SER A 836 -6.52 4.96 -24.41
C SER A 836 -6.54 6.05 -25.48
N ALA A 837 -7.55 6.04 -26.35
CA ALA A 837 -7.76 7.10 -27.33
C ALA A 837 -9.15 7.69 -27.12
N ILE A 838 -9.23 8.97 -26.75
CA ILE A 838 -10.50 9.70 -26.83
C ILE A 838 -10.79 9.93 -28.32
N VAL A 839 -11.60 9.07 -28.91
CA VAL A 839 -12.05 9.20 -30.30
C VAL A 839 -13.27 10.11 -30.32
N ASP A 840 -13.16 11.30 -30.93
CA ASP A 840 -14.32 12.18 -31.17
C ASP A 840 -15.22 11.51 -32.22
N LEU A 841 -16.30 10.87 -31.76
CA LEU A 841 -17.27 10.16 -32.60
C LEU A 841 -18.14 11.12 -33.45
N ALA A 842 -18.08 12.44 -33.23
CA ALA A 842 -18.81 13.44 -34.00
C ALA A 842 -18.01 14.03 -35.18
N ASP A 843 -16.67 13.95 -35.17
CA ASP A 843 -15.79 14.52 -36.21
C ASP A 843 -14.60 13.62 -36.57
N ASN A 844 -14.83 12.75 -37.57
CA ASN A 844 -13.86 11.78 -38.08
C ASN A 844 -12.59 12.40 -38.75
N SER A 845 -12.53 13.72 -38.90
CA SER A 845 -11.37 14.39 -39.51
C SER A 845 -10.16 14.53 -38.57
N ARG A 846 -10.33 14.26 -37.28
CA ARG A 846 -9.28 14.37 -36.26
C ARG A 846 -8.68 13.04 -35.80
N ASN A 847 -9.17 11.93 -36.35
CA ASN A 847 -8.86 10.58 -35.86
C ASN A 847 -7.81 9.86 -36.73
N ASP A 848 -7.08 10.58 -37.58
CA ASP A 848 -6.02 10.14 -38.52
C ASP A 848 -6.17 8.73 -39.15
N GLY A 849 -7.42 8.33 -39.44
CA GLY A 849 -7.74 7.04 -40.06
C GLY A 849 -7.96 5.87 -39.11
N LEU A 850 -7.87 6.03 -37.78
CA LEU A 850 -8.21 5.01 -36.76
C LEU A 850 -9.71 4.64 -36.74
N ALA A 851 -10.58 5.51 -37.27
CA ALA A 851 -12.01 5.25 -37.43
C ALA A 851 -12.39 4.66 -38.80
N LYS A 852 -11.45 3.98 -39.49
CA LYS A 852 -11.76 3.19 -40.71
C LYS A 852 -12.35 1.84 -40.32
N GLY A 853 -13.67 1.80 -40.17
CA GLY A 853 -14.43 0.57 -39.85
C GLY A 853 -15.68 0.86 -39.05
N LEU A 854 -15.69 1.97 -38.32
CA LEU A 854 -16.87 2.54 -37.67
C LEU A 854 -17.88 3.00 -38.71
N ILE A 855 -19.04 2.34 -38.77
CA ILE A 855 -20.19 2.82 -39.53
C ILE A 855 -20.98 3.74 -38.59
N LEU A 856 -20.60 5.02 -38.61
CA LEU A 856 -21.36 6.09 -37.98
C LEU A 856 -22.59 6.38 -38.86
N SER A 857 -23.75 5.91 -38.44
CA SER A 857 -25.03 6.35 -38.98
C SER A 857 -25.82 7.05 -37.88
N GLY A 858 -26.09 8.33 -38.07
CA GLY A 858 -27.22 9.00 -37.41
C GLY A 858 -28.54 8.74 -38.12
#